data_AF-A9L053-F1
#
_entry.id   AF-A9L053-F1
#
_cell.length_a   1.000
_cell.length_b   1.000
_cell.length_c   1.000
_cell.angle_alpha   90.00
_cell.angle_beta   90.00
_cell.angle_gamma   90.00
#
_symmetry.space_group_name_H-M   'P 1'
#
loop_
_entity.id
_entity.type
_entity.pdbx_description
1 polymer ?
#
loop_
_entity_poly.entity_id
_entity_poly.type
_entity_poly.pdbx_seq_one_letter_code
_entity_poly.pdbx_strand_id
1 'polypeptide(L)'
;MSTSLFSKTPTVKVLDNRGLIVRDIAYHRHPGSPDVTSERITRHQYDARGFLTQSADPRLHDAGLVNFTYLTGLAGNVLCSQGVDNGITVVLNDAAGRPFIAVSNISTASDGTEDRSQAVTRTWQYEDVELPGRLVSVTEQATGEAARVTERFMYAANTAAEKALNLAGACVCHYDTAGLTQTDSVALTGVPLSVTRRLLKDAENPDVVTDWQGTDASAWNDMLAGETYTTLTTADATGAVLTTTDARGNTQRVAYDVSGLLSGSWLTMKGGTEQVIVASLTYSAAGQKLREVHGNGVVTTYEYEPETQRLSWIKTERPAGHASGAKVLQDLRYEYDPVGNVLKITNDAEATRFWSNQKVVPENTYVYDSLYQLVSATGREMANAGQQDSNLPAATVPLTTDSSVFTNYTRTYSYDSAGNLTQIRHSAPATNNSYTTNITVSDKSNRGVLSTLTENASDVDALFTAGGQQKQLQPGQSLVWTPRNELLKVTPVVRDGSTDDRESYRYDGGSQRILKLSVQKTGNSAQTQRALYLPGLELRSTKSGDKETESLQVITVGEAGRAQVRLLHWESGRPAEITGDLIRYSYDNLIGSSQLELDGDGNIISMEEYYPYGGTAVWAARSAVEANYKTVRYSGKERDATGLYYYGYRYYQPWAGRWLSADPAGTIDGLNLFRMVRNNPITLRDDDGLEPKKAEDGYYYHLTNARNLMSIVEKGFIPQGSQGPTLSAGDLENRKKGVIRYIYTKVATELNRGEISKNKISSNNFKMPSDFWSEFKLEGSSITNDNDIESVNKKLNDSIVRGISAVLDKGEFKKKHNEKKSEDITRSRMRVMDDDEINKIITQKPLLEQQREAANTKGYIYLAATRNTLEKYAINYKSSNDDMILLAIPDSIFSAKILEEDEQEPDCAVRYSGGVLSADLRFVNREGQVVPFEYSASGEIILDYPSVINFIRK
;
A
#
# COMPACT_ATOMS: atom_id res chain seq x y z
N MET A 1 -13.08 -30.94 9.85
CA MET A 1 -13.33 -31.04 8.39
C MET A 1 -13.03 -32.45 7.92
N SER A 2 -13.78 -32.97 6.94
CA SER A 2 -13.32 -34.14 6.19
C SER A 2 -12.16 -33.72 5.29
N THR A 3 -10.99 -34.33 5.47
CA THR A 3 -9.83 -34.19 4.56
C THR A 3 -10.17 -34.53 3.11
N SER A 4 -11.29 -35.21 2.86
CA SER A 4 -11.79 -35.49 1.51
C SER A 4 -12.17 -34.24 0.71
N LEU A 5 -12.62 -33.14 1.33
CA LEU A 5 -13.09 -31.96 0.59
C LEU A 5 -11.97 -31.30 -0.23
N PHE A 6 -10.77 -31.17 0.33
CA PHE A 6 -9.64 -30.50 -0.33
C PHE A 6 -8.73 -31.47 -1.07
N SER A 7 -8.97 -32.78 -0.96
CA SER A 7 -8.20 -33.79 -1.68
C SER A 7 -8.30 -33.56 -3.19
N LYS A 8 -7.13 -33.49 -3.84
CA LYS A 8 -6.98 -33.22 -5.29
C LYS A 8 -7.61 -31.89 -5.73
N THR A 9 -7.46 -30.84 -4.92
CA THR A 9 -7.84 -29.46 -5.30
C THR A 9 -6.65 -28.49 -5.38
N PRO A 10 -5.57 -28.82 -6.12
CA PRO A 10 -4.41 -27.93 -6.22
C PRO A 10 -4.73 -26.66 -7.00
N THR A 11 -3.91 -25.62 -6.82
CA THR A 11 -3.82 -24.53 -7.80
C THR A 11 -2.73 -24.89 -8.81
N VAL A 12 -3.05 -24.87 -10.10
CA VAL A 12 -2.11 -25.24 -11.17
C VAL A 12 -1.89 -24.05 -12.10
N LYS A 13 -0.61 -23.75 -12.36
CA LYS A 13 -0.18 -22.78 -13.38
C LYS A 13 0.26 -23.55 -14.62
N VAL A 14 -0.37 -23.31 -15.76
CA VAL A 14 0.02 -23.91 -17.05
C VAL A 14 0.83 -22.89 -17.84
N LEU A 15 2.02 -23.29 -18.28
CA LEU A 15 2.95 -22.44 -19.02
C LEU A 15 2.87 -22.71 -20.53
N ASP A 16 3.12 -21.67 -21.35
CA ASP A 16 3.46 -21.85 -22.76
C ASP A 16 4.93 -22.30 -22.95
N ASN A 17 5.34 -22.47 -24.20
CA ASN A 17 6.71 -22.84 -24.56
C ASN A 17 7.76 -21.73 -24.32
N ARG A 18 7.35 -20.57 -23.78
CA ARG A 18 8.20 -19.43 -23.41
C ARG A 18 8.24 -19.20 -21.89
N GLY A 19 7.54 -20.03 -21.12
CA GLY A 19 7.45 -19.91 -19.66
C GLY A 19 6.41 -18.89 -19.16
N LEU A 20 5.51 -18.42 -20.03
CA LEU A 20 4.43 -17.50 -19.67
C LEU A 20 3.20 -18.26 -19.20
N ILE A 21 2.52 -17.76 -18.16
CA ILE A 21 1.34 -18.42 -17.57
C ILE A 21 0.13 -18.21 -18.48
N VAL A 22 -0.30 -19.24 -19.20
CA VAL A 22 -1.46 -19.20 -20.11
C VAL A 22 -2.75 -19.69 -19.47
N ARG A 23 -2.67 -20.45 -18.37
CA ARG A 23 -3.85 -20.85 -17.59
C ARG A 23 -3.55 -20.88 -16.11
N ASP A 24 -4.50 -20.37 -15.34
CA ASP A 24 -4.62 -20.59 -13.90
C ASP A 24 -5.80 -21.52 -13.67
N ILE A 25 -5.51 -22.73 -13.21
CA ILE A 25 -6.53 -23.75 -12.95
C ILE A 25 -6.72 -23.88 -11.44
N ALA A 26 -7.97 -23.76 -11.01
CA ALA A 26 -8.41 -24.06 -9.67
C ALA A 26 -9.51 -25.13 -9.71
N TYR A 27 -9.62 -25.95 -8.67
CA TYR A 27 -10.62 -27.01 -8.58
C TYR A 27 -11.61 -26.67 -7.47
N HIS A 28 -12.83 -26.33 -7.87
CA HIS A 28 -13.92 -25.97 -6.98
C HIS A 28 -14.74 -27.21 -6.59
N ARG A 29 -14.97 -27.39 -5.29
CA ARG A 29 -15.81 -28.42 -4.71
C ARG A 29 -16.55 -27.82 -3.52
N HIS A 30 -17.88 -27.97 -3.53
CA HIS A 30 -18.74 -27.48 -2.46
C HIS A 30 -18.95 -28.58 -1.40
N PRO A 31 -18.93 -28.27 -0.10
CA PRO A 31 -19.10 -29.27 0.97
C PRO A 31 -20.46 -29.98 0.95
N GLY A 32 -21.50 -29.34 0.42
CA GLY A 32 -22.81 -29.95 0.19
C GLY A 32 -22.88 -30.92 -1.01
N SER A 33 -21.85 -30.96 -1.84
CA SER A 33 -21.73 -31.85 -3.01
C SER A 33 -20.27 -32.31 -3.19
N PRO A 34 -19.69 -33.02 -2.19
CA PRO A 34 -18.27 -33.32 -2.13
C PRO A 34 -17.78 -34.25 -3.26
N ASP A 35 -18.68 -34.97 -3.93
CA ASP A 35 -18.33 -35.84 -5.06
C ASP A 35 -18.24 -35.08 -6.40
N VAL A 36 -18.67 -33.81 -6.44
CA VAL A 36 -18.66 -32.98 -7.65
C VAL A 36 -17.51 -31.99 -7.59
N THR A 37 -16.55 -32.13 -8.50
CA THR A 37 -15.44 -31.18 -8.66
C THR A 37 -15.58 -30.45 -10.00
N SER A 38 -15.65 -29.13 -9.95
CA SER A 38 -15.67 -28.25 -11.11
C SER A 38 -14.28 -27.66 -11.34
N GLU A 39 -13.72 -27.88 -12.52
CA GLU A 39 -12.48 -27.24 -12.95
C GLU A 39 -12.76 -25.79 -13.36
N ARG A 40 -12.05 -24.83 -12.76
CA ARG A 40 -12.16 -23.40 -13.00
C ARG A 40 -10.87 -22.95 -13.67
N ILE A 41 -10.94 -22.61 -14.96
CA ILE A 41 -9.77 -22.23 -15.74
C ILE A 41 -9.84 -20.76 -16.13
N THR A 42 -9.03 -19.94 -15.48
CA THR A 42 -8.74 -18.59 -15.95
C THR A 42 -7.70 -18.68 -17.05
N ARG A 43 -7.89 -17.95 -18.15
CA ARG A 43 -7.04 -18.04 -19.35
C ARG A 43 -6.37 -16.72 -19.64
N HIS A 44 -5.13 -16.80 -20.10
CA HIS A 44 -4.31 -15.66 -20.48
C HIS A 44 -3.74 -15.87 -21.88
N GLN A 45 -3.70 -14.82 -22.68
CA GLN A 45 -3.07 -14.82 -23.99
C GLN A 45 -1.96 -13.77 -24.05
N TYR A 46 -0.93 -14.05 -24.83
CA TYR A 46 0.23 -13.19 -24.98
C TYR A 46 0.54 -12.99 -26.46
N ASP A 47 1.05 -11.81 -26.81
CA ASP A 47 1.51 -11.54 -28.17
C ASP A 47 2.86 -12.22 -28.49
N ALA A 48 3.35 -12.01 -29.72
CA ALA A 48 4.65 -12.53 -30.16
C ALA A 48 5.84 -12.01 -29.32
N ARG A 49 5.70 -10.85 -28.68
CA ARG A 49 6.73 -10.22 -27.83
C ARG A 49 6.70 -10.76 -26.40
N GLY A 50 5.65 -11.50 -26.02
CA GLY A 50 5.47 -12.08 -24.70
C GLY A 50 4.72 -11.18 -23.73
N PHE A 51 4.05 -10.13 -24.21
CA PHE A 51 3.21 -9.26 -23.38
C PHE A 51 1.77 -9.78 -23.33
N LEU A 52 1.16 -9.68 -22.15
CA LEU A 52 -0.22 -10.10 -21.92
C LEU A 52 -1.17 -9.27 -22.80
N THR A 53 -2.00 -9.93 -23.60
CA THR A 53 -2.99 -9.28 -24.47
C THR A 53 -4.42 -9.50 -24.02
N GLN A 54 -4.72 -10.67 -23.44
CA GLN A 54 -6.07 -10.98 -23.00
C GLN A 54 -6.08 -11.78 -21.70
N SER A 55 -7.12 -11.59 -20.89
CA SER A 55 -7.41 -12.42 -19.73
C SER A 55 -8.91 -12.65 -19.59
N ALA A 56 -9.31 -13.90 -19.35
CA ALA A 56 -10.71 -14.29 -19.22
C ALA A 56 -10.89 -15.21 -17.99
N ASP A 57 -11.86 -14.88 -17.14
CA ASP A 57 -12.33 -15.73 -16.07
C ASP A 57 -13.10 -16.94 -16.65
N PRO A 58 -13.32 -18.01 -15.85
CA PRO A 58 -13.95 -19.21 -16.36
C PRO A 58 -15.36 -18.98 -16.92
N ARG A 59 -16.16 -18.10 -16.30
CA ARG A 59 -17.56 -17.85 -16.66
C ARG A 59 -17.65 -17.12 -17.99
N LEU A 60 -16.90 -16.02 -18.14
CA LEU A 60 -16.91 -15.23 -19.37
C LEU A 60 -16.23 -15.98 -20.52
N HIS A 61 -15.19 -16.76 -20.24
CA HIS A 61 -14.59 -17.61 -21.26
C HIS A 61 -15.59 -18.64 -21.83
N ASP A 62 -16.36 -19.31 -20.96
CA ASP A 62 -17.37 -20.29 -21.39
C ASP A 62 -18.48 -19.63 -22.23
N ALA A 63 -18.72 -18.33 -22.03
CA ALA A 63 -19.62 -17.50 -22.85
C ALA A 63 -18.96 -16.93 -24.13
N GLY A 64 -17.69 -17.24 -24.40
CA GLY A 64 -16.94 -16.72 -25.56
C GLY A 64 -16.48 -15.27 -25.41
N LEU A 65 -16.46 -14.74 -24.19
CA LEU A 65 -16.07 -13.37 -23.85
C LEU A 65 -14.72 -13.32 -23.12
N VAL A 66 -14.18 -12.11 -22.96
CA VAL A 66 -12.87 -11.85 -22.33
C VAL A 66 -13.05 -10.73 -21.31
N ASN A 67 -12.46 -10.86 -20.12
CA ASN A 67 -12.54 -9.82 -19.09
C ASN A 67 -11.72 -8.59 -19.46
N PHE A 68 -10.48 -8.80 -19.89
CA PHE A 68 -9.54 -7.74 -20.21
C PHE A 68 -8.86 -7.97 -21.54
N THR A 69 -8.75 -6.91 -22.33
CA THR A 69 -7.84 -6.81 -23.49
C THR A 69 -6.85 -5.69 -23.25
N TYR A 70 -5.59 -5.92 -23.60
CA TYR A 70 -4.49 -4.97 -23.42
C TYR A 70 -3.78 -4.71 -24.75
N LEU A 71 -3.49 -3.44 -25.01
CA LEU A 71 -2.59 -3.02 -26.07
C LEU A 71 -1.37 -2.36 -25.44
N THR A 72 -0.19 -2.86 -25.80
CA THR A 72 1.09 -2.42 -25.23
C THR A 72 1.97 -1.74 -26.25
N GLY A 73 2.79 -0.79 -25.78
CA GLY A 73 3.92 -0.26 -26.53
C GLY A 73 4.99 -1.34 -26.76
N LEU A 74 6.01 -1.02 -27.55
CA LEU A 74 7.09 -1.97 -27.86
C LEU A 74 7.87 -2.45 -26.62
N ALA A 75 7.91 -1.62 -25.57
CA ALA A 75 8.56 -1.93 -24.29
C ALA A 75 7.66 -2.67 -23.29
N GLY A 76 6.40 -2.98 -23.65
CA GLY A 76 5.47 -3.72 -22.79
C GLY A 76 4.58 -2.87 -21.89
N ASN A 77 4.81 -1.56 -21.81
CA ASN A 77 3.91 -0.64 -21.10
C ASN A 77 2.51 -0.70 -21.72
N VAL A 78 1.49 -0.90 -20.89
CA VAL A 78 0.08 -0.91 -21.32
C VAL A 78 -0.32 0.51 -21.72
N LEU A 79 -0.72 0.68 -22.98
CA LEU A 79 -1.20 1.96 -23.53
C LEU A 79 -2.71 2.02 -23.56
N CYS A 80 -3.39 0.88 -23.71
CA CYS A 80 -4.84 0.77 -23.62
C CYS A 80 -5.20 -0.51 -22.88
N SER A 81 -6.13 -0.39 -21.94
CA SER A 81 -6.79 -1.50 -21.28
C SER A 81 -8.29 -1.39 -21.53
N GLN A 82 -8.89 -2.48 -22.00
CA GLN A 82 -10.33 -2.63 -22.17
C GLN A 82 -10.80 -3.70 -21.20
N GLY A 83 -11.49 -3.31 -20.14
CA GLY A 83 -12.09 -4.23 -19.18
C GLY A 83 -13.62 -4.23 -19.27
N VAL A 84 -14.24 -5.41 -19.12
CA VAL A 84 -15.71 -5.53 -19.05
C VAL A 84 -16.28 -4.89 -17.78
N ASP A 85 -15.48 -4.84 -16.71
CA ASP A 85 -15.88 -4.30 -15.42
C ASP A 85 -15.67 -2.78 -15.35
N ASN A 86 -14.49 -2.30 -15.77
CA ASN A 86 -14.03 -0.90 -15.62
C ASN A 86 -13.91 -0.10 -16.93
N GLY A 87 -14.41 -0.64 -18.06
CA GLY A 87 -14.44 0.06 -19.34
C GLY A 87 -13.07 0.17 -20.02
N ILE A 88 -12.96 1.09 -20.98
CA ILE A 88 -11.74 1.36 -21.73
C ILE A 88 -11.00 2.53 -21.09
N THR A 89 -9.69 2.34 -20.87
CA THR A 89 -8.76 3.38 -20.41
C THR A 89 -7.52 3.39 -21.30
N VAL A 90 -7.17 4.56 -21.82
CA VAL A 90 -5.97 4.81 -22.61
C VAL A 90 -5.01 5.66 -21.78
N VAL A 91 -3.76 5.23 -21.64
CA VAL A 91 -2.73 5.95 -20.90
C VAL A 91 -1.47 6.10 -21.72
N LEU A 92 -0.77 7.22 -21.53
CA LEU A 92 0.54 7.44 -22.08
C LEU A 92 1.41 8.14 -21.03
N ASN A 93 2.58 7.55 -20.79
CA ASN A 93 3.65 8.16 -20.02
C ASN A 93 4.62 8.85 -20.98
N ASP A 94 5.27 9.91 -20.51
CA ASP A 94 6.33 10.57 -21.26
C ASP A 94 7.63 9.74 -21.28
N ALA A 95 8.65 10.27 -21.96
CA ALA A 95 9.96 9.62 -22.06
C ALA A 95 10.70 9.49 -20.70
N ALA A 96 10.32 10.25 -19.69
CA ALA A 96 10.84 10.16 -18.33
C ALA A 96 10.05 9.14 -17.47
N GLY A 97 9.05 8.47 -18.05
CA GLY A 97 8.18 7.51 -17.36
C GLY A 97 7.09 8.15 -16.51
N ARG A 98 6.88 9.47 -16.61
CA ARG A 98 5.87 10.20 -15.84
C ARG A 98 4.51 10.12 -16.55
N PRO A 99 3.38 10.06 -15.83
CA PRO A 99 2.05 10.15 -16.44
C PRO A 99 1.93 11.43 -17.27
N PHE A 100 1.46 11.34 -18.52
CA PHE A 100 1.29 12.52 -19.38
C PHE A 100 -0.18 12.74 -19.72
N ILE A 101 -0.88 11.69 -20.15
CA ILE A 101 -2.31 11.70 -20.44
C ILE A 101 -2.95 10.37 -20.07
N ALA A 102 -4.17 10.43 -19.55
CA ALA A 102 -5.05 9.31 -19.32
C ALA A 102 -6.45 9.68 -19.82
N VAL A 103 -7.07 8.81 -20.60
CA VAL A 103 -8.45 8.95 -21.06
C VAL A 103 -9.22 7.73 -20.58
N SER A 104 -10.14 7.93 -19.64
CA SER A 104 -10.95 6.86 -19.03
C SER A 104 -12.43 7.07 -19.33
N ASN A 105 -13.29 6.20 -18.77
CA ASN A 105 -14.75 6.25 -18.93
C ASN A 105 -15.21 6.16 -20.40
N ILE A 106 -14.48 5.38 -21.19
CA ILE A 106 -14.85 5.02 -22.56
C ILE A 106 -15.57 3.67 -22.52
N SER A 107 -16.70 3.56 -23.23
CA SER A 107 -17.44 2.30 -23.39
C SER A 107 -17.32 1.75 -24.81
N THR A 108 -17.75 0.50 -25.01
CA THR A 108 -17.89 -0.10 -26.34
C THR A 108 -19.36 -0.03 -26.77
N ALA A 109 -19.63 0.59 -27.91
CA ALA A 109 -20.96 0.66 -28.51
C ALA A 109 -21.40 -0.69 -29.10
N SER A 110 -22.69 -0.83 -29.39
CA SER A 110 -23.28 -2.08 -29.92
C SER A 110 -22.70 -2.53 -31.27
N ASP A 111 -22.11 -1.62 -32.03
CA ASP A 111 -21.44 -1.89 -33.31
C ASP A 111 -19.93 -2.19 -33.16
N GLY A 112 -19.43 -2.23 -31.92
CA GLY A 112 -18.03 -2.49 -31.59
C GLY A 112 -17.13 -1.26 -31.59
N THR A 113 -17.66 -0.06 -31.87
CA THR A 113 -16.87 1.19 -31.84
C THR A 113 -16.71 1.74 -30.41
N GLU A 114 -15.70 2.59 -30.21
CA GLU A 114 -15.52 3.28 -28.92
C GLU A 114 -16.52 4.43 -28.78
N ASP A 115 -17.32 4.38 -27.71
CA ASP A 115 -18.16 5.52 -27.30
C ASP A 115 -17.39 6.36 -26.28
N ARG A 116 -17.04 7.57 -26.70
CA ARG A 116 -16.30 8.57 -25.92
C ARG A 116 -17.19 9.70 -25.38
N SER A 117 -18.50 9.56 -25.48
CA SER A 117 -19.47 10.57 -25.02
C SER A 117 -19.38 10.87 -23.52
N GLN A 118 -18.84 9.94 -22.72
CA GLN A 118 -18.62 10.08 -21.28
C GLN A 118 -17.14 10.04 -20.88
N ALA A 119 -16.24 10.16 -21.86
CA ALA A 119 -14.81 10.07 -21.61
C ALA A 119 -14.32 11.20 -20.70
N VAL A 120 -13.37 10.88 -19.83
CA VAL A 120 -12.68 11.84 -18.98
C VAL A 120 -11.21 11.83 -19.38
N THR A 121 -10.71 12.98 -19.82
CA THR A 121 -9.30 13.18 -20.14
C THR A 121 -8.62 13.88 -18.97
N ARG A 122 -7.59 13.24 -18.42
CA ARG A 122 -6.71 13.81 -17.40
C ARG A 122 -5.31 13.98 -17.98
N THR A 123 -4.72 15.15 -17.78
CA THR A 123 -3.36 15.47 -18.24
C THR A 123 -2.52 16.03 -17.10
N TRP A 124 -1.23 15.74 -17.15
CA TRP A 124 -0.27 16.17 -16.13
C TRP A 124 0.74 17.12 -16.76
N GLN A 125 0.85 18.31 -16.21
CA GLN A 125 1.82 19.31 -16.62
C GLN A 125 2.98 19.34 -15.63
N TYR A 126 4.21 19.33 -16.14
CA TYR A 126 5.44 19.35 -15.34
C TYR A 126 6.19 20.66 -15.56
N GLU A 127 7.17 20.91 -14.70
CA GLU A 127 8.14 22.00 -14.89
C GLU A 127 8.91 21.81 -16.21
N ASP A 128 9.29 22.93 -16.83
CA ASP A 128 10.06 22.95 -18.08
C ASP A 128 11.48 22.41 -17.92
N VAL A 129 12.17 22.21 -19.05
CA VAL A 129 13.50 21.56 -19.14
C VAL A 129 14.61 22.23 -18.33
N GLU A 130 14.46 23.52 -18.00
CA GLU A 130 15.43 24.26 -17.18
C GLU A 130 15.28 23.95 -15.67
N LEU A 131 14.22 23.25 -15.29
CA LEU A 131 13.87 22.88 -13.92
C LEU A 131 13.87 21.35 -13.74
N PRO A 132 13.78 20.84 -12.50
CA PRO A 132 13.86 19.40 -12.21
C PRO A 132 12.72 18.53 -12.79
N GLY A 133 11.72 19.12 -13.45
CA GLY A 133 10.61 18.38 -14.04
C GLY A 133 9.60 17.87 -13.03
N ARG A 134 9.40 18.58 -11.91
CA ARG A 134 8.37 18.22 -10.91
C ARG A 134 6.97 18.50 -11.45
N LEU A 135 5.96 17.85 -10.88
CA LEU A 135 4.57 18.03 -11.30
C LEU A 135 4.10 19.44 -10.92
N VAL A 136 3.50 20.18 -11.85
CA VAL A 136 3.04 21.57 -11.65
C VAL A 136 1.53 21.63 -11.52
N SER A 137 0.81 20.91 -12.38
CA SER A 137 -0.65 20.89 -12.34
C SER A 137 -1.23 19.63 -12.93
N VAL A 138 -2.46 19.33 -12.54
CA VAL A 138 -3.27 18.26 -13.12
C VAL A 138 -4.56 18.87 -13.66
N THR A 139 -4.87 18.57 -14.92
CA THR A 139 -6.05 19.08 -15.61
C THR A 139 -6.99 17.93 -15.92
N GLU A 140 -8.28 18.14 -15.72
CA GLU A 140 -9.34 17.18 -16.02
C GLU A 140 -10.37 17.79 -16.96
N GLN A 141 -10.83 17.00 -17.92
CA GLN A 141 -11.84 17.41 -18.88
C GLN A 141 -12.79 16.24 -19.17
N ALA A 142 -14.05 16.39 -18.79
CA ALA A 142 -15.12 15.52 -19.27
C ALA A 142 -15.54 15.93 -20.69
N THR A 143 -15.94 14.97 -21.53
CA THR A 143 -16.42 15.25 -22.88
C THR A 143 -17.57 16.26 -22.87
N GLY A 144 -17.42 17.35 -23.63
CA GLY A 144 -18.42 18.42 -23.72
C GLY A 144 -18.31 19.49 -22.62
N GLU A 145 -17.42 19.32 -21.64
CA GLU A 145 -17.13 20.31 -20.61
C GLU A 145 -15.80 21.05 -20.87
N ALA A 146 -15.65 22.22 -20.24
CA ALA A 146 -14.37 22.93 -20.21
C ALA A 146 -13.34 22.16 -19.37
N ALA A 147 -12.09 22.17 -19.81
CA ALA A 147 -10.98 21.62 -19.05
C ALA A 147 -10.75 22.45 -17.78
N ARG A 148 -10.61 21.78 -16.62
CA ARG A 148 -10.41 22.41 -15.32
C ARG A 148 -9.09 21.96 -14.71
N VAL A 149 -8.34 22.88 -14.12
CA VAL A 149 -7.13 22.56 -13.37
C VAL A 149 -7.54 22.12 -11.97
N THR A 150 -7.57 20.81 -11.73
CA THR A 150 -8.04 20.23 -10.47
C THR A 150 -6.97 20.20 -9.39
N GLU A 151 -5.69 20.21 -9.78
CA GLU A 151 -4.58 20.27 -8.83
C GLU A 151 -3.48 21.23 -9.28
N ARG A 152 -2.81 21.87 -8.31
CA ARG A 152 -1.57 22.62 -8.50
C ARG A 152 -0.58 22.40 -7.37
N PHE A 153 0.70 22.42 -7.73
CA PHE A 153 1.81 22.20 -6.82
C PHE A 153 2.76 23.39 -6.89
N MET A 154 3.09 23.95 -5.73
CA MET A 154 4.11 24.98 -5.60
C MET A 154 5.24 24.46 -4.72
N TYR A 155 6.46 24.64 -5.20
CA TYR A 155 7.66 24.15 -4.52
C TYR A 155 8.44 25.29 -3.90
N ALA A 156 8.99 25.06 -2.71
CA ALA A 156 9.88 26.01 -2.08
C ALA A 156 11.19 26.15 -2.86
N ALA A 157 11.71 27.37 -2.88
CA ALA A 157 13.01 27.71 -3.40
C ALA A 157 14.12 27.32 -2.39
N ASN A 158 15.32 27.87 -2.60
CA ASN A 158 16.51 27.55 -1.80
C ASN A 158 16.91 28.71 -0.87
N THR A 159 15.95 29.52 -0.42
CA THR A 159 16.22 30.69 0.42
C THR A 159 16.65 30.28 1.84
N ALA A 160 17.28 31.19 2.58
CA ALA A 160 17.67 30.92 3.96
C ALA A 160 16.47 30.62 4.87
N ALA A 161 15.32 31.28 4.64
CA ALA A 161 14.09 31.05 5.39
C ALA A 161 13.51 29.65 5.13
N GLU A 162 13.44 29.22 3.86
CA GLU A 162 12.96 27.87 3.51
C GLU A 162 13.89 26.77 4.01
N LYS A 163 15.21 26.98 3.95
CA LYS A 163 16.20 26.05 4.53
C LYS A 163 16.06 25.92 6.04
N ALA A 164 15.81 27.02 6.75
CA ALA A 164 15.62 26.99 8.20
C ALA A 164 14.41 26.14 8.62
N LEU A 165 13.45 25.93 7.72
CA LEU A 165 12.24 25.12 7.90
C LEU A 165 12.32 23.75 7.20
N ASN A 166 13.47 23.39 6.62
CA ASN A 166 13.69 22.19 5.79
C ASN A 166 12.72 22.05 4.60
N LEU A 167 12.29 23.17 4.01
CA LEU A 167 11.33 23.17 2.90
C LEU A 167 11.99 23.18 1.52
N ALA A 168 13.30 23.40 1.41
CA ALA A 168 13.96 23.61 0.13
C ALA A 168 13.69 22.44 -0.85
N GLY A 169 13.03 22.73 -1.98
CA GLY A 169 12.65 21.75 -3.00
C GLY A 169 11.38 20.95 -2.71
N ALA A 170 10.80 21.04 -1.50
CA ALA A 170 9.56 20.38 -1.12
C ALA A 170 8.32 21.10 -1.72
N CYS A 171 7.23 20.36 -1.91
CA CYS A 171 5.93 20.96 -2.23
C CYS A 171 5.37 21.64 -0.98
N VAL A 172 5.33 22.98 -1.00
CA VAL A 172 4.85 23.79 0.13
C VAL A 172 3.37 24.12 0.03
N CYS A 173 2.82 24.18 -1.18
CA CYS A 173 1.39 24.35 -1.41
C CYS A 173 0.89 23.33 -2.43
N HIS A 174 -0.05 22.48 -2.01
CA HIS A 174 -0.80 21.59 -2.88
C HIS A 174 -2.26 22.03 -2.89
N TYR A 175 -2.65 22.67 -3.98
CA TYR A 175 -4.04 22.96 -4.27
C TYR A 175 -4.66 21.71 -4.89
N ASP A 176 -5.76 21.23 -4.34
CA ASP A 176 -6.40 19.98 -4.73
C ASP A 176 -7.91 20.18 -4.92
N THR A 177 -8.66 19.08 -5.04
CA THR A 177 -10.13 19.09 -5.23
C THR A 177 -10.92 19.59 -4.02
N ALA A 178 -10.27 19.72 -2.86
CA ALA A 178 -10.87 20.17 -1.62
C ALA A 178 -10.51 21.62 -1.24
N GLY A 179 -9.38 22.12 -1.72
CA GLY A 179 -8.86 23.44 -1.41
C GLY A 179 -7.34 23.45 -1.45
N LEU A 180 -6.69 23.77 -0.33
CA LEU A 180 -5.23 23.89 -0.20
C LEU A 180 -4.72 23.10 1.00
N THR A 181 -3.69 22.30 0.79
CA THR A 181 -2.79 21.80 1.84
C THR A 181 -1.47 22.54 1.77
N GLN A 182 -1.09 23.19 2.87
CA GLN A 182 0.16 23.93 2.98
C GLN A 182 1.10 23.24 3.97
N THR A 183 2.35 23.03 3.60
CA THR A 183 3.39 22.51 4.50
C THR A 183 4.23 23.68 5.01
N ASP A 184 4.11 23.99 6.30
CA ASP A 184 4.74 25.19 6.89
C ASP A 184 6.13 24.89 7.46
N SER A 185 6.41 23.64 7.85
CA SER A 185 7.71 23.24 8.39
C SER A 185 7.92 21.73 8.29
N VAL A 186 9.17 21.31 8.11
CA VAL A 186 9.59 19.90 8.04
C VAL A 186 10.73 19.64 9.03
N ALA A 187 10.75 18.45 9.62
CA ALA A 187 11.76 18.00 10.56
C ALA A 187 13.09 17.70 9.85
N LEU A 188 14.18 17.59 10.62
CA LEU A 188 15.47 17.09 10.09
C LEU A 188 15.36 15.68 9.49
N THR A 189 14.40 14.89 9.96
CA THR A 189 14.11 13.52 9.49
C THR A 189 13.19 13.48 8.26
N GLY A 190 12.69 14.63 7.80
CA GLY A 190 11.75 14.74 6.66
C GLY A 190 10.28 14.67 7.04
N VAL A 191 9.93 14.52 8.33
CA VAL A 191 8.54 14.49 8.80
C VAL A 191 7.91 15.90 8.73
N PRO A 192 6.69 16.08 8.18
CA PRO A 192 5.98 17.36 8.26
C PRO A 192 5.64 17.72 9.71
N LEU A 193 6.16 18.86 10.20
CA LEU A 193 5.94 19.35 11.56
C LEU A 193 4.73 20.29 11.68
N SER A 194 4.35 20.94 10.58
CA SER A 194 3.17 21.80 10.51
C SER A 194 2.55 21.70 9.13
N VAL A 195 1.28 21.32 9.10
CA VAL A 195 0.48 21.25 7.87
C VAL A 195 -0.85 21.96 8.09
N THR A 196 -1.18 22.88 7.20
CA THR A 196 -2.39 23.71 7.27
C THR A 196 -3.33 23.40 6.12
N ARG A 197 -4.56 23.00 6.43
CA ARG A 197 -5.64 22.78 5.46
C ARG A 197 -6.55 24.01 5.38
N ARG A 198 -6.89 24.43 4.17
CA ARG A 198 -7.95 25.40 3.87
C ARG A 198 -8.90 24.79 2.85
N LEU A 199 -10.21 24.88 3.09
CA LEU A 199 -11.22 24.38 2.15
C LEU A 199 -11.56 25.45 1.11
N LEU A 200 -12.17 25.04 0.00
CA LEU A 200 -12.82 25.97 -0.93
C LEU A 200 -13.95 26.76 -0.25
N LYS A 201 -14.23 27.97 -0.75
CA LYS A 201 -15.50 28.66 -0.48
C LYS A 201 -16.65 27.78 -0.96
N ASP A 202 -17.72 27.71 -0.17
CA ASP A 202 -18.90 26.91 -0.45
C ASP A 202 -18.60 25.42 -0.73
N ALA A 203 -17.57 24.85 -0.09
CA ALA A 203 -17.17 23.44 -0.25
C ALA A 203 -18.29 22.43 0.02
N GLU A 204 -19.32 22.83 0.77
CA GLU A 204 -20.53 22.07 1.09
C GLU A 204 -21.48 21.92 -0.12
N ASN A 205 -21.37 22.78 -1.12
CA ASN A 205 -22.11 22.64 -2.37
C ASN A 205 -21.40 21.64 -3.30
N PRO A 206 -22.00 20.49 -3.63
CA PRO A 206 -21.39 19.51 -4.53
C PRO A 206 -21.24 20.01 -5.98
N ASP A 207 -21.95 21.08 -6.35
CA ASP A 207 -21.87 21.68 -7.69
C ASP A 207 -20.65 22.63 -7.83
N VAL A 208 -19.99 22.98 -6.73
CA VAL A 208 -18.75 23.78 -6.75
C VAL A 208 -17.61 22.86 -7.17
N VAL A 209 -17.11 23.05 -8.38
CA VAL A 209 -15.96 22.30 -8.91
C VAL A 209 -14.71 23.18 -8.87
N THR A 210 -13.56 22.58 -8.59
CA THR A 210 -12.28 23.28 -8.56
C THR A 210 -11.76 23.59 -9.95
N ASP A 211 -11.18 24.78 -10.09
CA ASP A 211 -10.47 25.19 -11.28
C ASP A 211 -9.39 26.24 -10.97
N TRP A 212 -8.16 25.77 -10.75
CA TRP A 212 -7.00 26.58 -10.40
C TRP A 212 -6.34 27.18 -11.65
N GLN A 213 -7.04 28.05 -12.39
CA GLN A 213 -6.51 28.65 -13.63
C GLN A 213 -5.37 29.66 -13.39
N GLY A 214 -4.51 29.86 -14.39
CA GLY A 214 -3.42 30.85 -14.32
C GLY A 214 -2.19 30.38 -13.53
N THR A 215 -1.37 31.30 -13.03
CA THR A 215 -0.14 31.00 -12.25
C THR A 215 -0.03 31.81 -10.95
N ASP A 216 -1.01 32.67 -10.66
CA ASP A 216 -1.00 33.56 -9.50
C ASP A 216 -1.73 32.91 -8.31
N ALA A 217 -0.96 32.58 -7.28
CA ALA A 217 -1.47 32.01 -6.04
C ALA A 217 -2.44 32.96 -5.29
N SER A 218 -2.34 34.27 -5.51
CA SER A 218 -3.24 35.26 -4.88
C SER A 218 -4.68 35.03 -5.34
N ALA A 219 -4.88 34.82 -6.65
CA ALA A 219 -6.20 34.54 -7.22
C ALA A 219 -6.78 33.19 -6.72
N TRP A 220 -5.95 32.17 -6.53
CA TRP A 220 -6.38 30.89 -5.96
C TRP A 220 -6.76 31.03 -4.49
N ASN A 221 -6.00 31.82 -3.73
CA ASN A 221 -6.27 32.06 -2.32
C ASN A 221 -7.61 32.78 -2.08
N ASP A 222 -8.09 33.56 -3.05
CA ASP A 222 -9.41 34.18 -3.03
C ASP A 222 -10.56 33.17 -3.21
N MET A 223 -10.29 31.97 -3.72
CA MET A 223 -11.29 30.88 -3.83
C MET A 223 -11.40 30.04 -2.56
N LEU A 224 -10.49 30.22 -1.60
CA LEU A 224 -10.45 29.46 -0.36
C LEU A 224 -11.27 30.14 0.74
N ALA A 225 -11.88 29.35 1.61
CA ALA A 225 -12.49 29.82 2.84
C ALA A 225 -11.44 30.48 3.75
N GLY A 226 -11.92 31.37 4.63
CA GLY A 226 -11.06 32.07 5.58
C GLY A 226 -10.62 31.21 6.77
N GLU A 227 -11.37 30.16 7.10
CA GLU A 227 -11.00 29.24 8.18
C GLU A 227 -9.79 28.38 7.77
N THR A 228 -8.90 28.16 8.73
CA THR A 228 -7.69 27.35 8.57
C THR A 228 -7.68 26.23 9.61
N TYR A 229 -7.16 25.08 9.22
CA TYR A 229 -7.07 23.90 10.07
C TYR A 229 -5.62 23.41 10.10
N THR A 230 -4.85 23.88 11.08
CA THR A 230 -3.43 23.55 11.23
C THR A 230 -3.24 22.35 12.16
N THR A 231 -2.55 21.33 11.67
CA THR A 231 -2.09 20.19 12.47
C THR A 231 -0.59 20.35 12.71
N LEU A 232 -0.18 20.21 13.97
CA LEU A 232 1.23 20.25 14.36
C LEU A 232 1.69 18.86 14.78
N THR A 233 2.92 18.52 14.42
CA THR A 233 3.52 17.22 14.72
C THR A 233 4.88 17.46 15.38
N THR A 234 5.24 16.64 16.36
CA THR A 234 6.64 16.46 16.76
C THR A 234 7.06 15.04 16.50
N ALA A 235 8.34 14.84 16.19
CA ALA A 235 8.90 13.53 15.90
C ALA A 235 10.24 13.34 16.63
N ASP A 236 10.59 12.09 16.89
CA ASP A 236 11.88 11.72 17.46
C ASP A 236 13.00 11.68 16.40
N ALA A 237 14.20 11.28 16.81
CA ALA A 237 15.36 11.20 15.93
C ALA A 237 15.25 10.13 14.83
N THR A 238 14.34 9.16 14.95
CA THR A 238 14.04 8.16 13.93
C THR A 238 13.01 8.65 12.91
N GLY A 239 12.31 9.74 13.23
CA GLY A 239 11.15 10.24 12.48
C GLY A 239 9.81 9.66 12.98
N ALA A 240 9.79 8.97 14.11
CA ALA A 240 8.55 8.49 14.71
C ALA A 240 7.81 9.65 15.39
N VAL A 241 6.49 9.73 15.16
CA VAL A 241 5.64 10.79 15.71
C VAL A 241 5.56 10.66 17.22
N LEU A 242 5.84 11.73 17.97
CA LEU A 242 5.73 11.76 19.42
C LEU A 242 4.47 12.49 19.88
N THR A 243 4.15 13.62 19.24
CA THR A 243 2.93 14.38 19.53
C THR A 243 2.25 14.84 18.26
N THR A 244 0.93 14.88 18.29
CA THR A 244 0.10 15.50 17.25
C THR A 244 -0.89 16.45 17.91
N THR A 245 -0.81 17.74 17.59
CA THR A 245 -1.82 18.72 17.99
C THR A 245 -2.77 18.95 16.82
N ASP A 246 -4.05 18.64 17.03
CA ASP A 246 -5.08 18.78 16.01
C ASP A 246 -5.46 20.25 15.74
N ALA A 247 -6.30 20.47 14.73
CA ALA A 247 -6.75 21.80 14.32
C ALA A 247 -7.58 22.57 15.36
N ARG A 248 -8.00 21.93 16.45
CA ARG A 248 -8.70 22.57 17.57
C ARG A 248 -7.84 22.67 18.83
N GLY A 249 -6.57 22.24 18.76
CA GLY A 249 -5.58 22.37 19.81
C GLY A 249 -5.56 21.22 20.82
N ASN A 250 -6.24 20.10 20.55
CA ASN A 250 -6.10 18.90 21.37
C ASN A 250 -4.83 18.18 20.97
N THR A 251 -4.04 17.74 21.96
CA THR A 251 -2.73 17.14 21.73
C THR A 251 -2.74 15.67 22.10
N GLN A 252 -2.49 14.81 21.12
CA GLN A 252 -2.20 13.40 21.32
C GLN A 252 -0.71 13.24 21.55
N ARG A 253 -0.32 12.39 22.51
CA ARG A 253 1.08 12.02 22.76
C ARG A 253 1.20 10.51 22.77
N VAL A 254 2.28 10.00 22.19
CA VAL A 254 2.66 8.59 22.24
C VAL A 254 4.06 8.43 22.82
N ALA A 255 4.38 7.24 23.29
CA ALA A 255 5.72 6.86 23.70
C ALA A 255 6.06 5.48 23.16
N TYR A 256 7.33 5.27 22.82
CA TYR A 256 7.82 4.00 22.28
C TYR A 256 8.69 3.28 23.30
N ASP A 257 8.66 1.95 23.28
CA ASP A 257 9.56 1.10 24.08
C ASP A 257 10.98 1.08 23.48
N VAL A 258 11.88 0.33 24.10
CA VAL A 258 13.27 0.19 23.65
C VAL A 258 13.40 -0.42 22.25
N SER A 259 12.37 -1.13 21.76
CA SER A 259 12.32 -1.71 20.42
C SER A 259 11.67 -0.78 19.38
N GLY A 260 11.24 0.43 19.79
CA GLY A 260 10.53 1.37 18.92
C GLY A 260 9.06 1.05 18.71
N LEU A 261 8.47 0.15 19.50
CA LEU A 261 7.03 -0.18 19.45
C LEU A 261 6.23 0.69 20.43
N LEU A 262 4.97 0.97 20.12
CA LEU A 262 4.11 1.83 20.95
C LEU A 262 3.96 1.25 22.37
N SER A 263 4.38 1.97 23.40
CA SER A 263 4.31 1.53 24.80
C SER A 263 3.16 2.17 25.58
N GLY A 264 2.70 3.34 25.15
CA GLY A 264 1.61 4.07 25.79
C GLY A 264 1.17 5.29 24.99
N SER A 265 -0.02 5.79 25.29
CA SER A 265 -0.61 6.97 24.64
C SER A 265 -1.45 7.80 25.60
N TRP A 266 -1.49 9.09 25.32
CA TRP A 266 -2.14 10.11 26.14
C TRP A 266 -2.84 11.15 25.28
N LEU A 267 -3.84 11.81 25.86
CA LEU A 267 -4.58 12.90 25.24
C LEU A 267 -4.61 14.09 26.18
N THR A 268 -4.31 15.28 25.68
CA THR A 268 -4.47 16.55 26.40
C THR A 268 -5.47 17.39 25.62
N MET A 269 -6.68 17.55 26.16
CA MET A 269 -7.67 18.46 25.59
C MET A 269 -7.16 19.90 25.66
N LYS A 270 -7.58 20.76 24.72
CA LYS A 270 -7.18 22.17 24.74
C LYS A 270 -7.52 22.84 26.08
N GLY A 271 -6.50 23.29 26.80
CA GLY A 271 -6.64 23.92 28.13
C GLY A 271 -6.95 22.95 29.27
N GLY A 272 -6.95 21.64 29.01
CA GLY A 272 -7.15 20.58 30.00
C GLY A 272 -5.84 19.97 30.51
N THR A 273 -5.96 18.91 31.29
CA THR A 273 -4.83 18.10 31.78
C THR A 273 -4.62 16.87 30.90
N GLU A 274 -3.39 16.37 30.84
CA GLU A 274 -3.09 15.12 30.15
C GLU A 274 -3.81 13.95 30.83
N GLN A 275 -4.52 13.14 30.04
CA GLN A 275 -5.19 11.92 30.45
C GLN A 275 -4.60 10.72 29.72
N VAL A 276 -4.51 9.59 30.42
CA VAL A 276 -4.01 8.32 29.88
C VAL A 276 -5.07 7.72 28.95
N ILE A 277 -4.66 7.28 27.77
CA ILE A 277 -5.50 6.54 26.82
C ILE A 277 -5.06 5.07 26.81
N VAL A 278 -3.77 4.83 26.57
CA VAL A 278 -3.13 3.51 26.75
C VAL A 278 -2.04 3.65 27.81
N ALA A 279 -2.24 2.99 28.94
CA ALA A 279 -1.33 3.01 30.08
C ALA A 279 -0.08 2.16 29.84
N SER A 280 -0.25 1.00 29.21
CA SER A 280 0.85 0.12 28.85
C SER A 280 0.46 -0.82 27.70
N LEU A 281 1.38 -1.08 26.79
CA LEU A 281 1.24 -2.06 25.73
C LEU A 281 2.50 -2.94 25.68
N THR A 282 2.30 -4.26 25.65
CA THR A 282 3.39 -5.25 25.53
C THR A 282 3.21 -6.09 24.28
N TYR A 283 4.29 -6.66 23.77
CA TYR A 283 4.32 -7.35 22.48
C TYR A 283 4.88 -8.77 22.57
N SER A 284 4.46 -9.62 21.64
CA SER A 284 5.08 -10.92 21.36
C SER A 284 6.46 -10.73 20.72
N ALA A 285 7.25 -11.80 20.64
CA ALA A 285 8.53 -11.79 19.93
C ALA A 285 8.38 -11.44 18.42
N ALA A 286 7.17 -11.58 17.88
CA ALA A 286 6.84 -11.21 16.51
C ALA A 286 6.42 -9.74 16.32
N GLY A 287 6.39 -8.95 17.40
CA GLY A 287 5.91 -7.57 17.40
C GLY A 287 4.38 -7.44 17.43
N GLN A 288 3.64 -8.50 17.75
CA GLN A 288 2.17 -8.48 17.84
C GLN A 288 1.72 -8.06 19.24
N LYS A 289 0.61 -7.31 19.38
CA LYS A 289 0.07 -6.90 20.68
C LYS A 289 -0.18 -8.13 21.55
N LEU A 290 0.37 -8.20 22.76
CA LEU A 290 0.17 -9.31 23.71
C LEU A 290 -0.77 -8.92 24.86
N ARG A 291 -0.58 -7.72 25.38
CA ARG A 291 -1.39 -7.20 26.49
C ARG A 291 -1.44 -5.68 26.43
N GLU A 292 -2.64 -5.14 26.48
CA GLU A 292 -2.95 -3.71 26.40
C GLU A 292 -3.75 -3.29 27.62
N VAL A 293 -3.31 -2.25 28.32
CA VAL A 293 -4.01 -1.67 29.47
C VAL A 293 -4.45 -0.27 29.09
N HIS A 294 -5.75 -0.02 29.14
CA HIS A 294 -6.33 1.27 28.80
C HIS A 294 -6.43 2.21 30.01
N GLY A 295 -6.59 3.51 29.74
CA GLY A 295 -6.75 4.54 30.75
C GLY A 295 -7.99 4.36 31.63
N ASN A 296 -9.00 3.67 31.12
CA ASN A 296 -10.18 3.27 31.89
C ASN A 296 -9.98 2.03 32.77
N GLY A 297 -8.76 1.49 32.87
CA GLY A 297 -8.43 0.32 33.69
C GLY A 297 -8.79 -1.05 33.07
N VAL A 298 -9.42 -1.08 31.90
CA VAL A 298 -9.72 -2.32 31.16
C VAL A 298 -8.44 -2.89 30.56
N VAL A 299 -8.35 -4.22 30.53
CA VAL A 299 -7.21 -4.95 30.00
C VAL A 299 -7.67 -5.82 28.84
N THR A 300 -6.97 -5.73 27.72
CA THR A 300 -7.09 -6.66 26.60
C THR A 300 -5.86 -7.56 26.56
N THR A 301 -6.07 -8.87 26.51
CA THR A 301 -5.02 -9.89 26.37
C THR A 301 -5.22 -10.62 25.06
N TYR A 302 -4.13 -10.83 24.34
CA TYR A 302 -4.08 -11.54 23.07
C TYR A 302 -3.24 -12.80 23.25
N GLU A 303 -3.65 -13.90 22.65
CA GLU A 303 -2.85 -15.12 22.55
C GLU A 303 -2.74 -15.56 21.11
N TYR A 304 -1.59 -16.10 20.77
CA TYR A 304 -1.25 -16.52 19.42
C TYR A 304 -0.85 -18.00 19.43
N GLU A 305 -1.27 -18.75 18.42
CA GLU A 305 -0.80 -20.12 18.19
C GLU A 305 0.72 -20.08 17.92
N PRO A 306 1.58 -20.70 18.75
CA PRO A 306 3.03 -20.57 18.62
C PRO A 306 3.58 -21.03 17.26
N GLU A 307 2.99 -22.06 16.67
CA GLU A 307 3.42 -22.71 15.43
C GLU A 307 3.18 -21.82 14.19
N THR A 308 2.15 -20.98 14.24
CA THR A 308 1.68 -20.22 13.06
C THR A 308 1.66 -18.71 13.29
N GLN A 309 1.78 -18.26 14.55
CA GLN A 309 1.62 -16.87 15.01
C GLN A 309 0.23 -16.28 14.70
N ARG A 310 -0.78 -17.13 14.48
CA ARG A 310 -2.18 -16.73 14.27
C ARG A 310 -2.83 -16.34 15.59
N LEU A 311 -3.70 -15.34 15.57
CA LEU A 311 -4.40 -14.88 16.77
C LEU A 311 -5.44 -15.92 17.21
N SER A 312 -5.18 -16.68 18.26
CA SER A 312 -6.07 -17.72 18.74
C SER A 312 -7.09 -17.23 19.77
N TRP A 313 -6.80 -16.10 20.44
CA TRP A 313 -7.61 -15.61 21.55
C TRP A 313 -7.55 -14.10 21.73
N ILE A 314 -8.70 -13.47 21.98
CA ILE A 314 -8.83 -12.08 22.44
C ILE A 314 -9.69 -12.08 23.70
N LYS A 315 -9.13 -11.59 24.81
CA LYS A 315 -9.86 -11.42 26.07
C LYS A 315 -9.85 -9.98 26.54
N THR A 316 -11.01 -9.39 26.70
CA THR A 316 -11.19 -8.03 27.23
C THR A 316 -11.89 -8.11 28.59
N GLU A 317 -11.28 -7.57 29.64
CA GLU A 317 -11.83 -7.64 30.99
C GLU A 317 -11.52 -6.42 31.86
N ARG A 318 -12.43 -6.15 32.80
CA ARG A 318 -12.11 -5.37 34.00
C ARG A 318 -11.42 -6.29 35.00
N PRO A 319 -10.14 -6.07 35.33
CA PRO A 319 -9.38 -6.95 36.21
C PRO A 319 -9.86 -6.90 37.66
N ALA A 320 -9.36 -7.82 38.49
CA ALA A 320 -9.56 -7.78 39.94
C ALA A 320 -9.09 -6.44 40.52
N GLY A 321 -9.92 -5.82 41.38
CA GLY A 321 -9.63 -4.51 41.98
C GLY A 321 -10.03 -3.30 41.14
N HIS A 322 -10.62 -3.51 39.94
CA HIS A 322 -11.19 -2.42 39.14
C HIS A 322 -12.35 -1.72 39.88
N ALA A 323 -12.43 -0.38 39.81
CA ALA A 323 -13.43 0.42 40.52
C ALA A 323 -14.89 0.02 40.17
N SER A 324 -15.18 -0.17 38.88
CA SER A 324 -16.47 -0.69 38.37
C SER A 324 -16.67 -2.21 38.51
N GLY A 325 -15.89 -2.87 39.35
CA GLY A 325 -15.95 -4.32 39.62
C GLY A 325 -15.34 -5.19 38.53
N ALA A 326 -14.74 -6.32 38.92
CA ALA A 326 -14.12 -7.26 38.00
C ALA A 326 -15.17 -7.96 37.12
N LYS A 327 -14.94 -8.01 35.81
CA LYS A 327 -15.84 -8.65 34.83
C LYS A 327 -15.13 -8.92 33.51
N VAL A 328 -15.26 -10.14 32.99
CA VAL A 328 -14.90 -10.44 31.59
C VAL A 328 -15.99 -9.89 30.67
N LEU A 329 -15.59 -9.04 29.73
CA LEU A 329 -16.50 -8.33 28.82
C LEU A 329 -16.57 -9.01 27.46
N GLN A 330 -15.48 -9.66 27.04
CA GLN A 330 -15.35 -10.39 25.78
C GLN A 330 -14.25 -11.46 25.94
N ASP A 331 -14.48 -12.66 25.40
CA ASP A 331 -13.55 -13.78 25.44
C ASP A 331 -13.64 -14.56 24.11
N LEU A 332 -13.10 -13.99 23.04
CA LEU A 332 -13.17 -14.53 21.68
C LEU A 332 -12.08 -15.58 21.46
N ARG A 333 -12.47 -16.81 21.11
CA ARG A 333 -11.54 -17.88 20.70
C ARG A 333 -11.70 -18.19 19.22
N TYR A 334 -10.61 -18.38 18.52
CA TYR A 334 -10.57 -18.66 17.08
C TYR A 334 -10.05 -20.07 16.82
N GLU A 335 -10.83 -20.88 16.12
CA GLU A 335 -10.36 -22.14 15.56
C GLU A 335 -10.16 -22.00 14.06
N TYR A 336 -9.04 -22.49 13.56
CA TYR A 336 -8.63 -22.36 12.16
C TYR A 336 -8.57 -23.72 11.47
N ASP A 337 -8.74 -23.72 10.14
CA ASP A 337 -8.25 -24.82 9.32
C ASP A 337 -6.73 -24.71 9.08
N PRO A 338 -6.08 -25.73 8.49
CA PRO A 338 -4.62 -25.68 8.26
C PRO A 338 -4.15 -24.47 7.44
N VAL A 339 -4.95 -23.98 6.48
CA VAL A 339 -4.57 -22.84 5.64
C VAL A 339 -4.84 -21.47 6.29
N GLY A 340 -5.62 -21.46 7.38
CA GLY A 340 -5.90 -20.30 8.21
C GLY A 340 -7.27 -19.69 8.02
N ASN A 341 -8.23 -20.40 7.43
CA ASN A 341 -9.63 -19.94 7.44
C ASN A 341 -10.22 -20.16 8.84
N VAL A 342 -10.92 -19.16 9.36
CA VAL A 342 -11.60 -19.26 10.65
C VAL A 342 -12.80 -20.19 10.54
N LEU A 343 -12.80 -21.32 11.24
CA LEU A 343 -13.89 -22.29 11.25
C LEU A 343 -14.89 -22.05 12.35
N LYS A 344 -14.43 -21.48 13.45
CA LYS A 344 -15.22 -21.30 14.64
C LYS A 344 -14.77 -20.08 15.41
N ILE A 345 -15.75 -19.34 15.93
CA ILE A 345 -15.54 -18.30 16.93
C ILE A 345 -16.45 -18.58 18.12
N THR A 346 -15.91 -18.68 19.33
CA THR A 346 -16.72 -18.71 20.57
C THR A 346 -16.49 -17.45 21.39
N ASN A 347 -17.50 -17.02 22.14
CA ASN A 347 -17.37 -15.94 23.11
C ASN A 347 -17.77 -16.42 24.52
N ASP A 348 -16.79 -16.82 25.33
CA ASP A 348 -17.03 -17.43 26.65
C ASP A 348 -17.46 -16.41 27.72
N ALA A 349 -17.33 -15.10 27.43
CA ALA A 349 -17.84 -14.04 28.29
C ALA A 349 -19.38 -13.94 28.29
N GLU A 350 -20.02 -14.52 27.26
CA GLU A 350 -21.46 -14.57 27.11
C GLU A 350 -22.01 -15.89 27.64
N ALA A 351 -23.07 -15.82 28.46
CA ALA A 351 -23.74 -17.02 28.94
C ALA A 351 -24.47 -17.73 27.79
N THR A 352 -24.43 -19.07 27.79
CA THR A 352 -25.40 -19.86 27.02
C THR A 352 -26.81 -19.52 27.48
N ARG A 353 -27.70 -19.17 26.55
CA ARG A 353 -29.09 -18.78 26.85
C ARG A 353 -30.09 -19.74 26.20
N PHE A 354 -31.32 -19.74 26.68
CA PHE A 354 -32.42 -20.52 26.08
C PHE A 354 -33.55 -19.57 25.69
N TRP A 355 -33.99 -19.64 24.42
CA TRP A 355 -35.10 -18.84 23.91
C TRP A 355 -35.95 -19.68 22.94
N SER A 356 -37.28 -19.66 23.09
CA SER A 356 -38.22 -20.45 22.26
C SER A 356 -37.83 -21.94 22.11
N ASN A 357 -37.44 -22.58 23.23
CA ASN A 357 -36.91 -23.96 23.28
C ASN A 357 -35.61 -24.21 22.49
N GLN A 358 -34.92 -23.15 22.06
CA GLN A 358 -33.61 -23.22 21.41
C GLN A 358 -32.49 -22.81 22.37
N LYS A 359 -31.41 -23.60 22.41
CA LYS A 359 -30.16 -23.26 23.08
C LYS A 359 -29.36 -22.30 22.19
N VAL A 360 -29.26 -21.04 22.61
CA VAL A 360 -28.48 -19.98 21.97
C VAL A 360 -27.11 -19.95 22.65
N VAL A 361 -26.14 -20.58 22.00
CA VAL A 361 -24.72 -20.53 22.41
C VAL A 361 -24.06 -19.38 21.65
N PRO A 362 -23.22 -18.55 22.29
CA PRO A 362 -22.45 -17.50 21.63
C PRO A 362 -21.30 -18.12 20.81
N GLU A 363 -21.68 -18.82 19.75
CA GLU A 363 -20.81 -19.60 18.89
C GLU A 363 -21.19 -19.35 17.43
N ASN A 364 -20.18 -19.05 16.62
CA ASN A 364 -20.29 -18.89 15.18
C ASN A 364 -19.46 -19.99 14.51
N THR A 365 -20.06 -20.69 13.56
CA THR A 365 -19.40 -21.73 12.77
C THR A 365 -19.42 -21.35 11.31
N TYR A 366 -18.30 -21.59 10.62
CA TYR A 366 -18.08 -21.21 9.25
C TYR A 366 -17.65 -22.42 8.42
N VAL A 367 -18.18 -22.50 7.21
CA VAL A 367 -17.87 -23.57 6.26
C VAL A 367 -17.46 -22.94 4.94
N TYR A 368 -16.40 -23.46 4.36
CA TYR A 368 -15.80 -22.98 3.11
C TYR A 368 -15.86 -24.04 2.01
N ASP A 369 -15.87 -23.59 0.76
CA ASP A 369 -15.58 -24.44 -0.40
C ASP A 369 -14.06 -24.68 -0.55
N SER A 370 -13.66 -25.48 -1.55
CA SER A 370 -12.24 -25.75 -1.83
C SER A 370 -11.45 -24.54 -2.36
N LEU A 371 -12.12 -23.44 -2.71
CA LEU A 371 -11.50 -22.16 -3.08
C LEU A 371 -11.43 -21.19 -1.89
N TYR A 372 -11.80 -21.66 -0.69
CA TYR A 372 -11.86 -20.89 0.55
C TYR A 372 -12.87 -19.74 0.53
N GLN A 373 -13.93 -19.85 -0.29
CA GLN A 373 -15.07 -18.94 -0.25
C GLN A 373 -16.04 -19.39 0.85
N LEU A 374 -16.59 -18.45 1.61
CA LEU A 374 -17.49 -18.75 2.72
C LEU A 374 -18.86 -19.21 2.19
N VAL A 375 -19.20 -20.49 2.32
CA VAL A 375 -20.47 -21.03 1.79
C VAL A 375 -21.56 -21.16 2.85
N SER A 376 -21.20 -21.21 4.13
CA SER A 376 -22.16 -21.19 5.23
C SER A 376 -21.60 -20.54 6.49
N ALA A 377 -22.45 -19.81 7.19
CA ALA A 377 -22.15 -19.22 8.48
C ALA A 377 -23.34 -19.34 9.44
N THR A 378 -23.07 -19.68 10.69
CA THR A 378 -24.04 -19.58 11.79
C THR A 378 -23.67 -18.43 12.72
N GLY A 379 -24.65 -17.95 13.47
CA GLY A 379 -24.44 -16.94 14.50
C GLY A 379 -25.74 -16.65 15.23
N ARG A 380 -25.74 -15.58 16.03
CA ARG A 380 -26.93 -15.06 16.67
C ARG A 380 -27.32 -13.70 16.09
N GLU A 381 -28.60 -13.41 16.13
CA GLU A 381 -29.16 -12.11 15.75
C GLU A 381 -30.23 -11.71 16.75
N MET A 382 -30.61 -10.43 16.71
CA MET A 382 -31.79 -9.96 17.43
C MET A 382 -33.03 -10.67 16.91
N ALA A 383 -33.92 -11.13 17.81
CA ALA A 383 -35.15 -11.81 17.43
C ALA A 383 -36.08 -10.95 16.55
N ASN A 384 -35.92 -9.62 16.60
CA ASN A 384 -36.61 -8.64 15.78
C ASN A 384 -35.75 -8.05 14.65
N ALA A 385 -34.64 -8.70 14.26
CA ALA A 385 -33.72 -8.19 13.22
C ALA A 385 -34.40 -7.96 11.86
N GLY A 386 -35.42 -8.78 11.52
CA GLY A 386 -36.11 -8.71 10.24
C GLY A 386 -35.21 -9.04 9.04
N GLN A 387 -35.61 -8.60 7.85
CA GLN A 387 -34.79 -8.75 6.64
C GLN A 387 -33.70 -7.67 6.61
N GLN A 388 -32.44 -8.09 6.46
CA GLN A 388 -31.33 -7.16 6.29
C GLN A 388 -31.50 -6.31 5.02
N ASP A 389 -31.36 -4.99 5.17
CA ASP A 389 -31.34 -3.99 4.11
C ASP A 389 -30.19 -2.98 4.33
N SER A 390 -30.33 -1.77 3.78
CA SER A 390 -29.39 -0.65 3.96
C SER A 390 -29.54 0.09 5.29
N ASN A 391 -30.52 -0.22 6.13
CA ASN A 391 -30.75 0.42 7.42
C ASN A 391 -30.03 -0.34 8.54
N LEU A 392 -29.76 0.35 9.64
CA LEU A 392 -29.38 -0.35 10.88
C LEU A 392 -30.65 -0.85 11.55
N PRO A 393 -30.62 -2.02 12.20
CA PRO A 393 -31.69 -2.40 13.12
C PRO A 393 -31.78 -1.34 14.23
N ALA A 394 -32.98 -1.11 14.76
CA ALA A 394 -33.16 -0.21 15.88
C ALA A 394 -32.35 -0.70 17.09
N ALA A 395 -31.62 0.22 17.74
CA ALA A 395 -30.85 -0.11 18.93
C ALA A 395 -31.78 -0.63 20.03
N THR A 396 -31.46 -1.79 20.59
CA THR A 396 -32.15 -2.25 21.81
C THR A 396 -31.59 -1.52 23.02
N VAL A 397 -32.49 -0.85 23.75
CA VAL A 397 -32.19 0.01 24.88
C VAL A 397 -33.14 -0.32 26.04
N PRO A 398 -32.65 -0.46 27.29
CA PRO A 398 -31.23 -0.47 27.69
C PRO A 398 -30.54 -1.79 27.29
N LEU A 399 -29.23 -1.93 27.59
CA LEU A 399 -28.52 -3.21 27.49
C LEU A 399 -29.29 -4.28 28.27
N THR A 400 -29.83 -5.28 27.59
CA THR A 400 -30.74 -6.23 28.22
C THR A 400 -29.98 -7.29 29.02
N THR A 401 -30.44 -7.55 30.24
CA THR A 401 -30.02 -8.73 31.03
C THR A 401 -30.85 -9.96 30.70
N ASP A 402 -31.94 -9.80 29.95
CA ASP A 402 -32.90 -10.87 29.66
C ASP A 402 -32.52 -11.69 28.42
N SER A 403 -32.78 -12.99 28.52
CA SER A 403 -32.53 -14.05 27.53
C SER A 403 -33.46 -14.05 26.33
N SER A 404 -34.48 -13.18 26.31
CA SER A 404 -35.60 -13.21 25.36
C SER A 404 -35.37 -12.55 24.01
N VAL A 405 -34.14 -12.12 23.72
CA VAL A 405 -33.85 -11.12 22.68
C VAL A 405 -33.05 -11.64 21.49
N PHE A 406 -32.43 -12.83 21.59
CA PHE A 406 -31.58 -13.38 20.53
C PHE A 406 -32.12 -14.70 19.99
N THR A 407 -31.95 -14.92 18.68
CA THR A 407 -32.18 -16.21 18.01
C THR A 407 -30.93 -16.61 17.23
N ASN A 408 -30.70 -17.91 17.02
CA ASN A 408 -29.64 -18.29 16.06
C ASN A 408 -30.17 -18.12 14.64
N TYR A 409 -29.25 -17.79 13.74
CA TYR A 409 -29.46 -17.86 12.31
C TYR A 409 -28.45 -18.79 11.64
N THR A 410 -28.79 -19.23 10.43
CA THR A 410 -27.86 -19.79 9.46
C THR A 410 -27.97 -19.01 8.15
N ARG A 411 -26.83 -18.61 7.59
CA ARG A 411 -26.73 -18.08 6.24
C ARG A 411 -25.99 -19.06 5.35
N THR A 412 -26.47 -19.22 4.12
CA THR A 412 -25.77 -19.94 3.06
C THR A 412 -25.53 -19.00 1.89
N TYR A 413 -24.36 -19.13 1.26
CA TYR A 413 -23.87 -18.23 0.23
C TYR A 413 -23.59 -19.03 -1.05
N SER A 414 -24.03 -18.49 -2.19
CA SER A 414 -23.82 -19.10 -3.50
C SER A 414 -22.98 -18.21 -4.38
N TYR A 415 -22.02 -18.79 -5.09
CA TYR A 415 -21.09 -18.10 -5.97
C TYR A 415 -21.12 -18.67 -7.40
N ASP A 416 -20.90 -17.84 -8.41
CA ASP A 416 -20.68 -18.28 -9.79
C ASP A 416 -19.20 -18.66 -10.06
N SER A 417 -18.85 -19.01 -11.31
CA SER A 417 -17.48 -19.37 -11.71
C SER A 417 -16.45 -18.25 -11.59
N ALA A 418 -16.90 -17.00 -11.61
CA ALA A 418 -16.06 -15.81 -11.54
C ALA A 418 -15.95 -15.28 -10.10
N GLY A 419 -16.54 -15.99 -9.13
CA GLY A 419 -16.54 -15.60 -7.72
C GLY A 419 -17.52 -14.47 -7.39
N ASN A 420 -18.54 -14.21 -8.23
CA ASN A 420 -19.61 -13.30 -7.86
C ASN A 420 -20.51 -13.97 -6.82
N LEU A 421 -20.75 -13.31 -5.68
CA LEU A 421 -21.84 -13.69 -4.78
C LEU A 421 -23.17 -13.45 -5.49
N THR A 422 -23.95 -14.51 -5.72
CA THR A 422 -25.24 -14.47 -6.44
C THR A 422 -26.42 -14.62 -5.51
N GLN A 423 -26.25 -15.24 -4.35
CA GLN A 423 -27.34 -15.45 -3.39
C GLN A 423 -26.84 -15.47 -1.96
N ILE A 424 -27.59 -14.80 -1.07
CA ILE A 424 -27.51 -14.94 0.38
C ILE A 424 -28.86 -15.46 0.85
N ARG A 425 -28.90 -16.71 1.32
CA ARG A 425 -30.10 -17.28 1.91
C ARG A 425 -29.98 -17.24 3.42
N HIS A 426 -30.94 -16.60 4.07
CA HIS A 426 -31.00 -16.44 5.51
C HIS A 426 -32.11 -17.31 6.09
N SER A 427 -31.83 -17.96 7.23
CA SER A 427 -32.82 -18.70 7.98
C SER A 427 -32.59 -18.59 9.49
N ALA A 428 -33.56 -18.01 10.19
CA ALA A 428 -33.71 -18.03 11.64
C ALA A 428 -35.07 -18.65 11.98
N PRO A 429 -35.15 -19.99 12.15
CA PRO A 429 -36.43 -20.70 12.29
C PRO A 429 -37.25 -20.29 13.52
N ALA A 430 -36.61 -19.96 14.65
CA ALA A 430 -37.32 -19.66 15.90
C ALA A 430 -38.14 -18.36 15.85
N THR A 431 -37.83 -17.44 14.94
CA THR A 431 -38.60 -16.22 14.67
C THR A 431 -39.40 -16.30 13.36
N ASN A 432 -39.32 -17.41 12.63
CA ASN A 432 -39.76 -17.53 11.23
C ASN A 432 -39.16 -16.45 10.30
N ASN A 433 -37.98 -15.91 10.63
CA ASN A 433 -37.27 -14.96 9.78
C ASN A 433 -36.44 -15.73 8.75
N SER A 434 -37.03 -16.05 7.61
CA SER A 434 -36.32 -16.70 6.49
C SER A 434 -36.58 -15.94 5.21
N TYR A 435 -35.50 -15.51 4.55
CA TYR A 435 -35.55 -14.72 3.32
C TYR A 435 -34.32 -15.00 2.46
N THR A 436 -34.40 -14.62 1.20
CA THR A 436 -33.31 -14.78 0.23
C THR A 436 -33.03 -13.45 -0.44
N THR A 437 -31.78 -13.01 -0.37
CA THR A 437 -31.28 -11.87 -1.14
C THR A 437 -30.59 -12.40 -2.38
N ASN A 438 -31.17 -12.12 -3.55
CA ASN A 438 -30.59 -12.49 -4.83
C ASN A 438 -29.83 -11.28 -5.43
N ILE A 439 -28.69 -11.58 -6.04
CA ILE A 439 -27.92 -10.62 -6.84
C ILE A 439 -27.91 -11.11 -8.29
N THR A 440 -28.47 -10.29 -9.18
CA THR A 440 -28.43 -10.49 -10.62
C THR A 440 -27.09 -10.02 -11.15
N VAL A 441 -26.32 -10.92 -11.74
CA VAL A 441 -25.01 -10.65 -12.34
C VAL A 441 -25.17 -10.53 -13.86
N SER A 442 -24.43 -9.60 -14.47
CA SER A 442 -24.40 -9.42 -15.92
C SER A 442 -23.96 -10.69 -16.65
N ASP A 443 -24.51 -10.91 -17.84
CA ASP A 443 -24.07 -11.98 -18.75
C ASP A 443 -22.74 -11.66 -19.46
N LYS A 444 -22.26 -10.42 -19.37
CA LYS A 444 -21.08 -9.90 -20.09
C LYS A 444 -19.97 -9.36 -19.19
N SER A 445 -20.24 -9.10 -17.92
CA SER A 445 -19.30 -8.53 -16.95
C SER A 445 -19.53 -9.10 -15.55
N ASN A 446 -18.70 -8.74 -14.57
CA ASN A 446 -18.92 -9.04 -13.14
C ASN A 446 -19.75 -7.97 -12.42
N ARG A 447 -20.34 -7.02 -13.16
CA ARG A 447 -21.33 -6.10 -12.60
C ARG A 447 -22.50 -6.91 -12.07
N GLY A 448 -22.95 -6.56 -10.87
CA GLY A 448 -24.06 -7.24 -10.22
C GLY A 448 -24.83 -6.33 -9.29
N VAL A 449 -26.15 -6.43 -9.31
CA VAL A 449 -27.07 -5.62 -8.50
C VAL A 449 -28.08 -6.52 -7.79
N LEU A 450 -28.72 -6.01 -6.74
CA LEU A 450 -29.85 -6.72 -6.14
C LEU A 450 -30.95 -6.97 -7.16
N SER A 451 -31.66 -8.10 -7.02
CA SER A 451 -32.81 -8.44 -7.86
C SER A 451 -33.93 -7.40 -7.83
N THR A 452 -33.98 -6.57 -6.77
CA THR A 452 -34.92 -5.44 -6.65
C THR A 452 -34.70 -4.33 -7.67
N LEU A 453 -33.49 -4.22 -8.25
CA LEU A 453 -33.20 -3.29 -9.34
C LEU A 453 -33.49 -3.92 -10.71
N THR A 454 -33.08 -5.17 -10.91
CA THR A 454 -33.44 -5.97 -12.09
C THR A 454 -33.17 -7.45 -11.82
N GLU A 455 -34.02 -8.32 -12.37
CA GLU A 455 -33.82 -9.78 -12.42
C GLU A 455 -33.20 -10.25 -13.74
N ASN A 456 -33.10 -9.35 -14.72
CA ASN A 456 -32.59 -9.66 -16.05
C ASN A 456 -31.10 -9.31 -16.17
N ALA A 457 -30.27 -10.32 -16.44
CA ALA A 457 -28.82 -10.17 -16.56
C ALA A 457 -28.40 -9.15 -17.64
N SER A 458 -29.14 -9.06 -18.75
CA SER A 458 -28.82 -8.14 -19.85
C SER A 458 -28.96 -6.66 -19.48
N ASP A 459 -29.72 -6.36 -18.43
CA ASP A 459 -30.06 -4.99 -18.03
C ASP A 459 -29.10 -4.47 -16.95
N VAL A 460 -28.26 -5.36 -16.39
CA VAL A 460 -27.35 -5.03 -15.28
C VAL A 460 -26.31 -4.00 -15.68
N ASP A 461 -25.65 -4.17 -16.83
CA ASP A 461 -24.58 -3.26 -17.26
C ASP A 461 -25.07 -1.82 -17.46
N ALA A 462 -26.34 -1.65 -17.85
CA ALA A 462 -26.98 -0.35 -18.02
C ALA A 462 -27.18 0.40 -16.70
N LEU A 463 -27.08 -0.27 -15.55
CA LEU A 463 -27.10 0.33 -14.21
C LEU A 463 -25.73 0.82 -13.75
N PHE A 464 -24.70 0.73 -14.58
CA PHE A 464 -23.35 1.23 -14.30
C PHE A 464 -22.92 2.30 -15.32
N THR A 465 -21.91 3.07 -14.97
CA THR A 465 -21.16 3.94 -15.90
C THR A 465 -20.22 3.11 -16.77
N ALA A 466 -19.56 3.74 -17.75
CA ALA A 466 -18.50 3.09 -18.52
C ALA A 466 -17.37 2.57 -17.61
N GLY A 467 -16.94 3.38 -16.63
CA GLY A 467 -15.88 3.05 -15.67
C GLY A 467 -16.24 2.00 -14.61
N GLY A 468 -17.46 1.46 -14.60
CA GLY A 468 -17.87 0.43 -13.64
C GLY A 468 -18.38 0.97 -12.30
N GLN A 469 -18.90 2.19 -12.25
CA GLN A 469 -19.53 2.76 -11.06
C GLN A 469 -21.05 2.55 -11.10
N GLN A 470 -21.67 2.05 -10.02
CA GLN A 470 -23.11 1.82 -9.97
C GLN A 470 -23.90 3.14 -9.96
N LYS A 471 -24.98 3.26 -10.73
CA LYS A 471 -25.78 4.50 -10.91
C LYS A 471 -27.02 4.58 -10.03
N GLN A 472 -27.49 3.46 -9.49
CA GLN A 472 -28.60 3.42 -8.54
C GLN A 472 -28.27 2.51 -7.36
N LEU A 473 -28.38 3.00 -6.13
CA LEU A 473 -28.09 2.25 -4.92
C LEU A 473 -29.20 1.23 -4.60
N GLN A 474 -30.43 1.73 -4.63
CA GLN A 474 -31.71 1.03 -4.43
C GLN A 474 -32.72 1.64 -5.42
N PRO A 475 -33.90 1.03 -5.65
CA PRO A 475 -34.92 1.62 -6.50
C PRO A 475 -35.23 3.08 -6.11
N GLY A 476 -35.02 4.00 -7.05
CA GLY A 476 -35.24 5.43 -6.86
C GLY A 476 -34.09 6.20 -6.16
N GLN A 477 -33.01 5.54 -5.75
CA GLN A 477 -31.86 6.19 -5.11
C GLN A 477 -30.68 6.31 -6.08
N SER A 478 -30.52 7.48 -6.70
CA SER A 478 -29.45 7.72 -7.68
C SER A 478 -28.08 7.96 -7.03
N LEU A 479 -27.03 7.58 -7.76
CA LEU A 479 -25.63 7.77 -7.42
C LEU A 479 -24.96 8.61 -8.50
N VAL A 480 -24.25 9.65 -8.08
CA VAL A 480 -23.47 10.55 -8.95
C VAL A 480 -22.01 10.43 -8.57
N TRP A 481 -21.14 10.40 -9.58
CA TRP A 481 -19.70 10.16 -9.43
C TRP A 481 -18.89 11.34 -9.96
N THR A 482 -17.72 11.58 -9.37
CA THR A 482 -16.74 12.56 -9.88
C THR A 482 -16.07 12.03 -11.15
N PRO A 483 -15.39 12.89 -11.94
CA PRO A 483 -14.56 12.43 -13.06
C PRO A 483 -13.44 11.44 -12.66
N ARG A 484 -13.05 11.45 -11.38
CA ARG A 484 -12.10 10.50 -10.76
C ARG A 484 -12.75 9.21 -10.26
N ASN A 485 -14.04 9.03 -10.56
CA ASN A 485 -14.84 7.88 -10.12
C ASN A 485 -15.03 7.78 -8.59
N GLU A 486 -14.96 8.91 -7.88
CA GLU A 486 -15.31 8.98 -6.44
C GLU A 486 -16.82 9.24 -6.30
N LEU A 487 -17.45 8.74 -5.24
CA LEU A 487 -18.89 8.98 -5.04
C LEU A 487 -19.12 10.45 -4.65
N LEU A 488 -19.77 11.24 -5.50
CA LEU A 488 -20.03 12.66 -5.28
C LEU A 488 -21.31 12.89 -4.47
N LYS A 489 -22.39 12.16 -4.81
CA LYS A 489 -23.72 12.38 -4.25
C LYS A 489 -24.57 11.11 -4.29
N VAL A 490 -25.33 10.90 -3.22
CA VAL A 490 -26.44 9.96 -3.13
C VAL A 490 -27.72 10.75 -2.89
N THR A 491 -28.82 10.34 -3.53
CA THR A 491 -30.16 10.89 -3.28
C THR A 491 -31.04 9.82 -2.62
N PRO A 492 -31.10 9.75 -1.27
CA PRO A 492 -31.83 8.67 -0.59
C PRO A 492 -33.35 8.75 -0.72
N VAL A 493 -33.92 9.95 -0.81
CA VAL A 493 -35.37 10.18 -0.94
C VAL A 493 -35.61 11.25 -1.98
N VAL A 494 -36.22 10.87 -3.10
CA VAL A 494 -36.68 11.78 -4.15
C VAL A 494 -38.09 12.27 -3.79
N ARG A 495 -38.35 13.58 -3.91
CA ARG A 495 -39.65 14.20 -3.61
C ARG A 495 -40.17 15.00 -4.79
N ASP A 496 -41.43 14.76 -5.16
CA ASP A 496 -42.09 15.55 -6.20
C ASP A 496 -42.34 16.99 -5.74
N GLY A 497 -41.79 17.96 -6.47
CA GLY A 497 -42.02 19.40 -6.25
C GLY A 497 -41.33 20.00 -5.02
N SER A 498 -40.37 19.31 -4.40
CA SER A 498 -39.57 19.84 -3.28
C SER A 498 -38.11 19.36 -3.34
N THR A 499 -37.26 19.83 -2.41
CA THR A 499 -35.86 19.42 -2.35
C THR A 499 -35.74 17.99 -1.81
N ASP A 500 -35.01 17.16 -2.56
CA ASP A 500 -34.69 15.78 -2.18
C ASP A 500 -33.82 15.72 -0.92
N ASP A 501 -33.90 14.60 -0.19
CA ASP A 501 -32.84 14.29 0.76
C ASP A 501 -31.57 13.94 -0.03
N ARG A 502 -30.41 14.36 0.46
CA ARG A 502 -29.13 14.08 -0.19
C ARG A 502 -28.02 13.86 0.81
N GLU A 503 -27.06 13.04 0.42
CA GLU A 503 -25.75 12.97 1.07
C GLU A 503 -24.68 13.20 0.00
N SER A 504 -23.80 14.17 0.22
CA SER A 504 -22.74 14.55 -0.71
C SER A 504 -21.38 14.55 -0.05
N TYR A 505 -20.34 14.33 -0.86
CA TYR A 505 -18.98 14.12 -0.38
C TYR A 505 -17.97 14.96 -1.17
N ARG A 506 -16.85 15.29 -0.53
CA ARG A 506 -15.69 15.93 -1.16
C ARG A 506 -14.42 15.19 -0.75
N TYR A 507 -13.47 15.13 -1.68
CA TYR A 507 -12.22 14.39 -1.53
C TYR A 507 -11.03 15.30 -1.77
N ASP A 508 -9.90 14.97 -1.14
CA ASP A 508 -8.61 15.60 -1.43
C ASP A 508 -7.95 15.02 -2.70
N GLY A 509 -6.75 15.51 -3.04
CA GLY A 509 -6.04 15.07 -4.24
C GLY A 509 -5.69 13.57 -4.25
N GLY A 510 -5.64 12.92 -3.09
CA GLY A 510 -5.41 11.48 -2.90
C GLY A 510 -6.69 10.64 -2.85
N SER A 511 -7.84 11.24 -3.20
CA SER A 511 -9.17 10.62 -3.14
C SER A 511 -9.61 10.21 -1.73
N GLN A 512 -9.06 10.82 -0.69
CA GLN A 512 -9.51 10.62 0.69
C GLN A 512 -10.61 11.62 1.03
N ARG A 513 -11.69 11.13 1.65
CA ARG A 513 -12.86 11.94 2.00
C ARG A 513 -12.49 12.98 3.05
N ILE A 514 -12.67 14.25 2.71
CA ILE A 514 -12.42 15.39 3.61
C ILE A 514 -13.74 15.97 4.15
N LEU A 515 -14.85 15.85 3.42
CA LEU A 515 -16.13 16.42 3.82
C LEU A 515 -17.28 15.47 3.46
N LYS A 516 -18.24 15.35 4.37
CA LYS A 516 -19.55 14.73 4.16
C LYS A 516 -20.64 15.71 4.60
N LEU A 517 -21.67 15.86 3.78
CA LEU A 517 -22.84 16.69 4.08
C LEU A 517 -24.12 15.89 3.82
N SER A 518 -24.94 15.71 4.84
CA SER A 518 -26.25 15.06 4.76
C SER A 518 -27.33 16.12 4.97
N VAL A 519 -28.25 16.24 4.02
CA VAL A 519 -29.39 17.17 4.09
C VAL A 519 -30.67 16.35 4.06
N GLN A 520 -31.48 16.48 5.10
CA GLN A 520 -32.75 15.78 5.25
C GLN A 520 -33.86 16.80 5.51
N LYS A 521 -35.01 16.64 4.85
CA LYS A 521 -36.17 17.50 5.11
C LYS A 521 -36.96 16.97 6.31
N THR A 522 -37.10 17.79 7.35
CA THR A 522 -37.86 17.46 8.57
C THR A 522 -38.97 18.50 8.78
N GLY A 523 -40.21 18.14 8.47
CA GLY A 523 -41.34 19.07 8.51
C GLY A 523 -41.18 20.22 7.51
N ASN A 524 -41.23 21.46 7.99
CA ASN A 524 -41.06 22.68 7.17
C ASN A 524 -39.60 23.17 7.06
N SER A 525 -38.64 22.51 7.72
CA SER A 525 -37.22 22.89 7.72
C SER A 525 -36.31 21.78 7.21
N ALA A 526 -35.11 22.13 6.73
CA ALA A 526 -34.07 21.16 6.41
C ALA A 526 -33.15 20.96 7.62
N GLN A 527 -32.88 19.72 8.00
CA GLN A 527 -31.79 19.35 8.88
C GLN A 527 -30.54 19.11 8.03
N THR A 528 -29.44 19.75 8.38
CA THR A 528 -28.15 19.59 7.71
C THR A 528 -27.13 19.09 8.70
N GLN A 529 -26.52 17.93 8.41
CA GLN A 529 -25.44 17.34 9.18
C GLN A 529 -24.15 17.43 8.36
N ARG A 530 -23.11 18.00 8.94
CA ARG A 530 -21.81 18.18 8.31
C ARG A 530 -20.76 17.41 9.11
N ALA A 531 -19.89 16.68 8.43
CA ALA A 531 -18.72 16.05 9.00
C ALA A 531 -17.47 16.40 8.18
N LEU A 532 -16.53 17.10 8.79
CA LEU A 532 -15.22 17.44 8.22
C LEU A 532 -14.16 16.55 8.87
N TYR A 533 -13.42 15.81 8.06
CA TYR A 533 -12.40 14.86 8.50
C TYR A 533 -11.03 15.54 8.42
N LEU A 534 -10.28 15.52 9.53
CA LEU A 534 -8.95 16.12 9.68
C LEU A 534 -8.03 15.12 10.41
N PRO A 535 -6.71 15.31 10.37
CA PRO A 535 -5.78 14.45 11.11
C PRO A 535 -6.13 14.40 12.61
N GLY A 536 -6.51 13.21 13.10
CA GLY A 536 -6.85 12.98 14.51
C GLY A 536 -8.18 13.61 14.99
N LEU A 537 -9.00 14.16 14.08
CA LEU A 537 -10.17 14.96 14.45
C LEU A 537 -11.29 14.88 13.40
N GLU A 538 -12.53 14.68 13.84
CA GLU A 538 -13.71 14.92 13.03
C GLU A 538 -14.48 16.11 13.61
N LEU A 539 -14.74 17.13 12.79
CA LEU A 539 -15.58 18.27 13.16
C LEU A 539 -16.98 18.05 12.63
N ARG A 540 -17.93 17.81 13.54
CA ARG A 540 -19.32 17.50 13.24
C ARG A 540 -20.22 18.65 13.68
N SER A 541 -21.13 19.08 12.82
CA SER A 541 -22.13 20.09 13.16
C SER A 541 -23.49 19.71 12.59
N THR A 542 -24.55 19.97 13.37
CA THR A 542 -25.94 19.79 12.94
C THR A 542 -26.64 21.14 12.96
N LYS A 543 -27.36 21.44 11.87
CA LYS A 543 -28.19 22.64 11.73
C LYS A 543 -29.64 22.23 11.46
N SER A 544 -30.59 23.00 11.98
CA SER A 544 -32.00 22.94 11.63
C SER A 544 -32.41 24.28 11.03
N GLY A 545 -32.64 24.31 9.71
CA GLY A 545 -32.57 25.56 8.94
C GLY A 545 -31.17 26.16 9.05
N ASP A 546 -31.09 27.47 9.31
CA ASP A 546 -29.81 28.16 9.49
C ASP A 546 -29.26 28.11 10.93
N LYS A 547 -30.05 27.57 11.87
CA LYS A 547 -29.67 27.51 13.28
C LYS A 547 -28.83 26.26 13.55
N GLU A 548 -27.61 26.45 14.05
CA GLU A 548 -26.80 25.37 14.61
C GLU A 548 -27.44 24.83 15.89
N THR A 549 -27.70 23.53 15.90
CA THR A 549 -28.27 22.79 17.02
C THR A 549 -27.24 21.94 17.75
N GLU A 550 -26.11 21.64 17.12
CA GLU A 550 -25.00 20.88 17.70
C GLU A 550 -23.67 21.23 17.01
N SER A 551 -22.61 21.44 17.79
CA SER A 551 -21.22 21.48 17.34
C SER A 551 -20.39 20.52 18.20
N LEU A 552 -19.80 19.52 17.56
CA LEU A 552 -19.13 18.38 18.18
C LEU A 552 -17.76 18.16 17.55
N GLN A 553 -16.73 18.15 18.39
CA GLN A 553 -15.41 17.63 18.06
C GLN A 553 -15.35 16.14 18.43
N VAL A 554 -14.96 15.30 17.48
CA VAL A 554 -14.65 13.88 17.72
C VAL A 554 -13.16 13.69 17.57
N ILE A 555 -12.44 13.62 18.69
CA ILE A 555 -11.00 13.38 18.69
C ILE A 555 -10.78 11.87 18.51
N THR A 556 -9.96 11.49 17.54
CA THR A 556 -9.67 10.09 17.20
C THR A 556 -8.24 9.75 17.59
N VAL A 557 -8.07 8.91 18.62
CA VAL A 557 -6.77 8.49 19.14
C VAL A 557 -6.49 7.04 18.74
N GLY A 558 -5.40 6.82 18.00
CA GLY A 558 -5.07 5.54 17.40
C GLY A 558 -5.87 5.23 16.13
N GLU A 559 -5.60 4.07 15.53
CA GLU A 559 -6.18 3.67 14.25
C GLU A 559 -7.49 2.88 14.42
N ALA A 560 -8.48 3.17 13.56
CA ALA A 560 -9.74 2.44 13.54
C ALA A 560 -9.51 0.95 13.22
N GLY A 561 -10.25 0.07 13.90
CA GLY A 561 -10.07 -1.38 13.80
C GLY A 561 -8.82 -1.91 14.51
N ARG A 562 -8.20 -1.12 15.39
CA ARG A 562 -7.08 -1.48 16.28
C ARG A 562 -7.30 -1.06 17.74
N ALA A 563 -8.54 -1.18 18.21
CA ALA A 563 -8.99 -0.66 19.50
C ALA A 563 -8.87 0.88 19.59
N GLN A 564 -9.38 1.58 18.57
CA GLN A 564 -9.40 3.04 18.55
C GLN A 564 -10.15 3.61 19.75
N VAL A 565 -9.67 4.74 20.26
CA VAL A 565 -10.36 5.52 21.30
C VAL A 565 -10.87 6.82 20.69
N ARG A 566 -12.15 7.11 20.92
CA ARG A 566 -12.81 8.34 20.46
C ARG A 566 -13.23 9.18 21.66
N LEU A 567 -12.98 10.48 21.62
CA LEU A 567 -13.48 11.42 22.62
C LEU A 567 -14.44 12.40 21.97
N LEU A 568 -15.65 12.50 22.52
CA LEU A 568 -16.70 13.41 22.09
C LEU A 568 -16.68 14.66 22.97
N HIS A 569 -16.36 15.81 22.37
CA HIS A 569 -16.32 17.11 23.03
C HIS A 569 -17.28 18.08 22.34
N TRP A 570 -18.32 18.53 23.04
CA TRP A 570 -19.30 19.46 22.50
C TRP A 570 -18.91 20.91 22.78
N GLU A 571 -18.82 21.70 21.71
CA GLU A 571 -18.71 23.16 21.82
C GLU A 571 -20.10 23.79 22.06
N SER A 572 -21.15 23.20 21.48
CA SER A 572 -22.54 23.64 21.62
C SER A 572 -23.51 22.47 21.41
N GLY A 573 -24.73 22.57 21.95
CA GLY A 573 -25.80 21.64 21.64
C GLY A 573 -25.67 20.22 22.20
N ARG A 574 -24.88 20.04 23.26
CA ARG A 574 -24.74 18.73 23.94
C ARG A 574 -26.11 18.20 24.39
N PRO A 575 -26.45 16.93 24.12
CA PRO A 575 -27.64 16.29 24.66
C PRO A 575 -27.68 16.35 26.20
N ALA A 576 -28.86 16.54 26.78
CA ALA A 576 -29.03 16.71 28.23
C ALA A 576 -28.64 15.44 29.01
N GLU A 577 -28.77 14.27 28.38
CA GLU A 577 -28.46 12.95 28.91
C GLU A 577 -26.95 12.67 28.96
N ILE A 578 -26.13 13.44 28.25
CA ILE A 578 -24.67 13.30 28.25
C ILE A 578 -24.05 14.40 29.11
N THR A 579 -23.33 14.00 30.16
CA THR A 579 -22.60 14.92 31.04
C THR A 579 -21.13 14.98 30.67
N GLY A 580 -20.59 16.18 30.47
CA GLY A 580 -19.17 16.38 30.16
C GLY A 580 -18.76 15.88 28.78
N ASP A 581 -17.47 15.60 28.64
CA ASP A 581 -16.88 14.93 27.48
C ASP A 581 -17.05 13.41 27.63
N LEU A 582 -17.33 12.71 26.52
CA LEU A 582 -17.52 11.26 26.54
C LEU A 582 -16.36 10.57 25.81
N ILE A 583 -15.53 9.83 26.57
CA ILE A 583 -14.53 8.92 26.01
C ILE A 583 -15.16 7.57 25.69
N ARG A 584 -14.80 7.00 24.55
CA ARG A 584 -15.33 5.75 24.00
C ARG A 584 -14.18 4.87 23.52
N TYR A 585 -13.93 3.80 24.25
CA TYR A 585 -12.96 2.77 23.91
C TYR A 585 -13.62 1.71 23.03
N SER A 586 -13.15 1.52 21.80
CA SER A 586 -13.58 0.43 20.93
C SER A 586 -12.80 -0.85 21.23
N TYR A 587 -13.48 -1.99 21.22
CA TYR A 587 -12.84 -3.31 21.26
C TYR A 587 -13.31 -4.12 20.07
N ASP A 588 -12.33 -4.55 19.28
CA ASP A 588 -12.56 -5.04 17.93
C ASP A 588 -12.32 -6.56 17.85
N ASN A 589 -12.95 -7.22 16.88
CA ASN A 589 -12.66 -8.62 16.57
C ASN A 589 -11.44 -8.77 15.64
N LEU A 590 -11.12 -10.01 15.23
CA LEU A 590 -10.02 -10.36 14.34
C LEU A 590 -9.83 -9.41 13.14
N ILE A 591 -10.91 -9.07 12.43
CA ILE A 591 -10.86 -8.22 11.22
C ILE A 591 -11.01 -6.72 11.52
N GLY A 592 -11.03 -6.31 12.79
CA GLY A 592 -11.15 -4.92 13.21
C GLY A 592 -12.59 -4.40 13.30
N SER A 593 -13.60 -5.27 13.31
CA SER A 593 -15.00 -4.82 13.52
C SER A 593 -15.24 -4.45 14.99
N SER A 594 -15.77 -3.25 15.25
CA SER A 594 -16.03 -2.70 16.58
C SER A 594 -17.21 -3.40 17.26
N GLN A 595 -16.93 -4.36 18.14
CA GLN A 595 -17.98 -5.14 18.80
C GLN A 595 -18.45 -4.54 20.12
N LEU A 596 -17.57 -3.88 20.86
CA LEU A 596 -17.89 -3.24 22.15
C LEU A 596 -17.40 -1.80 22.17
N GLU A 597 -18.23 -0.89 22.70
CA GLU A 597 -17.78 0.43 23.13
C GLU A 597 -17.88 0.53 24.66
N LEU A 598 -16.80 0.95 25.32
CA LEU A 598 -16.76 1.19 26.77
C LEU A 598 -16.48 2.67 27.09
N ASP A 599 -16.98 3.16 28.22
CA ASP A 599 -16.71 4.50 28.71
C ASP A 599 -15.39 4.62 29.50
N GLY A 600 -15.14 5.80 30.06
CA GLY A 600 -13.97 6.13 30.88
C GLY A 600 -13.87 5.34 32.20
N ASP A 601 -14.97 4.72 32.64
CA ASP A 601 -15.04 3.89 33.84
C ASP A 601 -15.07 2.39 33.49
N GLY A 602 -14.87 2.02 32.23
CA GLY A 602 -14.88 0.63 31.76
C GLY A 602 -16.27 -0.01 31.72
N ASN A 603 -17.34 0.80 31.74
CA ASN A 603 -18.72 0.32 31.62
C ASN A 603 -19.14 0.26 30.14
N ILE A 604 -19.98 -0.71 29.81
CA ILE A 604 -20.44 -0.91 28.42
C ILE A 604 -21.37 0.23 28.02
N ILE A 605 -21.04 0.91 26.92
CA ILE A 605 -21.89 1.87 26.22
C ILE A 605 -22.74 1.13 25.19
N SER A 606 -22.11 0.33 24.32
CA SER A 606 -22.78 -0.37 23.24
C SER A 606 -22.15 -1.73 22.92
N MET A 607 -22.95 -2.61 22.31
CA MET A 607 -22.55 -3.92 21.78
C MET A 607 -23.12 -4.09 20.38
N GLU A 608 -22.28 -4.57 19.46
CA GLU A 608 -22.65 -4.83 18.07
C GLU A 608 -22.06 -6.15 17.56
N GLU A 609 -22.87 -6.94 16.86
CA GLU A 609 -22.42 -8.13 16.13
C GLU A 609 -22.82 -8.04 14.67
N TYR A 610 -22.03 -8.67 13.81
CA TYR A 610 -22.15 -8.55 12.37
C TYR A 610 -22.41 -9.91 11.73
N TYR A 611 -23.30 -9.94 10.75
CA TYR A 611 -23.28 -10.96 9.72
C TYR A 611 -21.92 -10.94 8.99
N PRO A 612 -21.50 -12.06 8.37
CA PRO A 612 -20.17 -12.17 7.75
C PRO A 612 -19.78 -11.04 6.81
N TYR A 613 -20.72 -10.53 6.00
CA TYR A 613 -20.49 -9.46 5.03
C TYR A 613 -20.82 -8.05 5.59
N GLY A 614 -20.80 -7.87 6.92
CA GLY A 614 -20.83 -6.54 7.56
C GLY A 614 -22.20 -5.93 7.84
N GLY A 615 -23.29 -6.65 7.54
CA GLY A 615 -24.62 -6.28 8.05
C GLY A 615 -24.70 -6.45 9.56
N THR A 616 -25.38 -5.56 10.27
CA THR A 616 -25.52 -5.66 11.73
C THR A 616 -26.58 -6.69 12.11
N ALA A 617 -26.17 -7.73 12.85
CA ALA A 617 -27.05 -8.80 13.37
C ALA A 617 -27.52 -8.52 14.80
N VAL A 618 -26.66 -7.86 15.61
CA VAL A 618 -26.98 -7.42 16.97
C VAL A 618 -26.62 -5.95 17.12
N TRP A 619 -27.54 -5.15 17.67
CA TRP A 619 -27.27 -3.76 18.03
C TRP A 619 -27.96 -3.39 19.34
N ALA A 620 -27.17 -3.16 20.39
CA ALA A 620 -27.67 -2.78 21.71
C ALA A 620 -26.83 -1.65 22.30
N ALA A 621 -27.48 -0.77 23.07
CA ALA A 621 -26.83 0.34 23.74
C ALA A 621 -27.45 0.61 25.11
N ARG A 622 -26.69 1.23 26.02
CA ARG A 622 -27.18 1.57 27.36
C ARG A 622 -28.19 2.72 27.33
N SER A 623 -28.11 3.59 26.32
CA SER A 623 -29.04 4.68 26.09
C SER A 623 -29.25 4.93 24.59
N ALA A 624 -30.43 5.46 24.24
CA ALA A 624 -30.76 5.78 22.85
C ALA A 624 -29.90 6.93 22.30
N VAL A 625 -29.59 7.93 23.14
CA VAL A 625 -28.78 9.09 22.77
C VAL A 625 -27.35 8.66 22.43
N GLU A 626 -26.75 7.79 23.24
CA GLU A 626 -25.39 7.31 23.00
C GLU A 626 -25.29 6.39 21.77
N ALA A 627 -26.36 5.69 21.40
CA ALA A 627 -26.36 4.85 20.19
C ALA A 627 -26.08 5.67 18.92
N ASN A 628 -26.46 6.95 18.89
CA ASN A 628 -26.34 7.82 17.72
C ASN A 628 -24.88 8.24 17.41
N TYR A 629 -23.98 8.14 18.38
CA TYR A 629 -22.59 8.61 18.23
C TYR A 629 -21.59 7.51 17.83
N LYS A 630 -22.06 6.27 17.56
CA LYS A 630 -21.22 5.21 16.99
C LYS A 630 -21.23 5.26 15.46
N THR A 631 -20.14 5.72 14.87
CA THR A 631 -19.98 5.87 13.41
C THR A 631 -19.13 4.76 12.79
N VAL A 632 -18.03 4.39 13.43
CA VAL A 632 -17.15 3.27 13.02
C VAL A 632 -17.72 1.94 13.51
N ARG A 633 -17.83 0.96 12.61
CA ARG A 633 -18.49 -0.33 12.86
C ARG A 633 -17.70 -1.50 12.28
N TYR A 634 -18.14 -2.07 11.16
CA TYR A 634 -17.53 -3.22 10.51
C TYR A 634 -16.13 -2.89 9.93
N SER A 635 -15.16 -3.78 10.16
CA SER A 635 -13.77 -3.66 9.68
C SER A 635 -13.09 -2.31 9.99
N GLY A 636 -13.48 -1.64 11.07
CA GLY A 636 -12.93 -0.33 11.43
C GLY A 636 -13.35 0.79 10.48
N LYS A 637 -14.43 0.62 9.71
CA LYS A 637 -14.91 1.60 8.72
C LYS A 637 -16.16 2.33 9.18
N GLU A 638 -16.29 3.59 8.76
CA GLU A 638 -17.48 4.40 9.00
C GLU A 638 -18.64 3.88 8.15
N ARG A 639 -19.78 3.66 8.80
CA ARG A 639 -21.05 3.38 8.13
C ARG A 639 -21.80 4.68 7.97
N ASP A 640 -22.02 5.09 6.73
CA ASP A 640 -22.75 6.30 6.41
C ASP A 640 -24.28 6.12 6.58
N ALA A 641 -25.02 7.23 6.54
CA ALA A 641 -26.48 7.20 6.69
C ALA A 641 -27.17 6.42 5.55
N THR A 642 -26.53 6.38 4.38
CA THR A 642 -26.92 5.57 3.21
C THR A 642 -26.81 4.06 3.44
N GLY A 643 -26.15 3.64 4.52
CA GLY A 643 -25.84 2.25 4.82
C GLY A 643 -24.56 1.72 4.20
N LEU A 644 -23.95 2.50 3.31
CA LEU A 644 -22.66 2.18 2.72
C LEU A 644 -21.54 2.30 3.77
N TYR A 645 -20.54 1.44 3.64
CA TYR A 645 -19.28 1.61 4.36
C TYR A 645 -18.27 2.32 3.48
N TYR A 646 -17.66 3.39 4.00
CA TYR A 646 -16.58 4.10 3.31
C TYR A 646 -15.22 3.49 3.68
N TYR A 647 -14.50 2.92 2.71
CA TYR A 647 -13.21 2.27 2.95
C TYR A 647 -12.01 3.17 2.68
N GLY A 648 -12.17 4.19 1.84
CA GLY A 648 -11.09 5.03 1.31
C GLY A 648 -11.33 5.30 -0.17
N TYR A 649 -10.90 4.40 -1.04
CA TYR A 649 -11.09 4.52 -2.48
C TYR A 649 -12.46 4.04 -2.99
N ARG A 650 -13.14 3.18 -2.21
CA ARG A 650 -14.44 2.60 -2.58
C ARG A 650 -15.45 2.63 -1.44
N TYR A 651 -16.72 2.58 -1.84
CA TYR A 651 -17.87 2.34 -0.96
C TYR A 651 -18.33 0.89 -1.06
N TYR A 652 -18.70 0.30 0.07
CA TYR A 652 -19.07 -1.11 0.19
C TYR A 652 -20.54 -1.30 0.58
N GLN A 653 -21.21 -2.27 -0.05
CA GLN A 653 -22.61 -2.63 0.20
C GLN A 653 -22.72 -3.89 1.07
N PRO A 654 -22.92 -3.78 2.40
CA PRO A 654 -22.94 -4.93 3.30
C PRO A 654 -24.15 -5.86 3.09
N TRP A 655 -25.23 -5.37 2.47
CA TRP A 655 -26.40 -6.18 2.12
C TRP A 655 -26.24 -6.97 0.81
N ALA A 656 -25.35 -6.52 -0.08
CA ALA A 656 -25.07 -7.19 -1.36
C ALA A 656 -23.76 -8.00 -1.35
N GLY A 657 -22.91 -7.78 -0.36
CA GLY A 657 -21.63 -8.49 -0.21
C GLY A 657 -20.58 -8.11 -1.26
N ARG A 658 -20.67 -6.90 -1.84
CA ARG A 658 -19.79 -6.44 -2.94
C ARG A 658 -19.52 -4.93 -2.90
N TRP A 659 -18.52 -4.51 -3.67
CA TRP A 659 -18.15 -3.11 -3.86
C TRP A 659 -19.15 -2.37 -4.76
N LEU A 660 -19.36 -1.08 -4.49
CA LEU A 660 -20.26 -0.21 -5.26
C LEU A 660 -19.67 0.20 -6.63
N SER A 661 -18.36 0.07 -6.78
CA SER A 661 -17.61 0.40 -8.00
C SER A 661 -16.50 -0.61 -8.25
N ALA A 662 -16.09 -0.71 -9.52
CA ALA A 662 -14.93 -1.51 -9.90
C ALA A 662 -13.65 -1.04 -9.16
N ASP A 663 -12.76 -1.99 -8.88
CA ASP A 663 -11.47 -1.75 -8.25
C ASP A 663 -10.59 -0.79 -9.06
N PRO A 664 -10.23 0.39 -8.52
CA PRO A 664 -9.36 1.32 -9.24
C PRO A 664 -7.90 0.84 -9.32
N ALA A 665 -7.48 -0.14 -8.50
CA ALA A 665 -6.18 -0.79 -8.64
C ALA A 665 -6.15 -1.84 -9.77
N GLY A 666 -7.30 -2.15 -10.38
CA GLY A 666 -7.41 -3.14 -11.45
C GLY A 666 -7.25 -4.57 -10.94
N THR A 667 -6.48 -5.39 -11.64
CA THR A 667 -6.48 -6.85 -11.46
C THR A 667 -5.53 -7.36 -10.36
N ILE A 668 -5.13 -6.51 -9.40
CA ILE A 668 -4.21 -6.88 -8.31
C ILE A 668 -4.80 -8.03 -7.47
N ASP A 669 -6.10 -7.98 -7.13
CA ASP A 669 -6.79 -9.05 -6.41
C ASP A 669 -7.50 -10.06 -7.34
N GLY A 670 -7.16 -10.09 -8.63
CA GLY A 670 -7.75 -10.98 -9.64
C GLY A 670 -8.72 -10.29 -10.60
N LEU A 671 -9.35 -11.07 -11.48
CA LEU A 671 -10.11 -10.54 -12.62
C LEU A 671 -11.49 -9.96 -12.28
N ASN A 672 -12.03 -10.27 -11.10
CA ASN A 672 -13.34 -9.76 -10.68
C ASN A 672 -13.16 -8.49 -9.85
N LEU A 673 -13.46 -7.34 -10.46
CA LEU A 673 -13.20 -6.04 -9.85
C LEU A 673 -14.23 -5.61 -8.79
N PHE A 674 -15.27 -6.42 -8.54
CA PHE A 674 -16.32 -6.14 -7.55
C PHE A 674 -16.31 -7.09 -6.35
N ARG A 675 -15.44 -8.10 -6.37
CA ARG A 675 -15.39 -9.14 -5.34
C ARG A 675 -14.89 -8.58 -4.02
N MET A 676 -15.63 -8.85 -2.95
CA MET A 676 -15.27 -8.41 -1.60
C MET A 676 -14.35 -9.44 -0.93
N VAL A 677 -13.12 -9.03 -0.61
CA VAL A 677 -12.11 -9.79 0.16
C VAL A 677 -12.06 -11.29 -0.15
N ARG A 678 -11.98 -11.63 -1.45
CA ARG A 678 -11.91 -13.01 -1.95
C ARG A 678 -13.06 -13.93 -1.47
N ASN A 679 -14.20 -13.36 -1.11
CA ASN A 679 -15.34 -14.07 -0.51
C ASN A 679 -15.04 -14.76 0.83
N ASN A 680 -14.02 -14.29 1.57
CA ASN A 680 -13.70 -14.75 2.92
C ASN A 680 -13.65 -13.57 3.92
N PRO A 681 -14.81 -12.97 4.24
CA PRO A 681 -14.87 -11.77 5.07
C PRO A 681 -14.69 -12.04 6.58
N ILE A 682 -14.50 -13.29 6.99
CA ILE A 682 -14.24 -13.65 8.40
C ILE A 682 -12.74 -13.58 8.73
N THR A 683 -11.89 -13.90 7.74
CA THR A 683 -10.44 -14.01 7.91
C THR A 683 -9.70 -12.82 7.28
N LEU A 684 -10.26 -12.29 6.18
CA LEU A 684 -9.66 -11.22 5.41
C LEU A 684 -10.38 -9.90 5.68
N ARG A 685 -9.64 -8.81 5.58
CA ARG A 685 -10.20 -7.45 5.57
C ARG A 685 -9.57 -6.63 4.46
N ASP A 686 -10.21 -5.53 4.10
CA ASP A 686 -9.66 -4.56 3.16
C ASP A 686 -9.40 -3.25 3.91
N ASP A 687 -8.19 -2.70 3.76
CA ASP A 687 -7.74 -1.55 4.53
C ASP A 687 -8.16 -0.22 3.88
N ASP A 688 -8.34 -0.15 2.57
CA ASP A 688 -8.60 1.11 1.84
C ASP A 688 -9.55 0.94 0.65
N GLY A 689 -9.97 -0.29 0.37
CA GLY A 689 -10.77 -0.67 -0.77
C GLY A 689 -9.95 -0.99 -2.01
N LEU A 690 -8.67 -1.39 -1.91
CA LEU A 690 -7.84 -1.75 -3.07
C LEU A 690 -7.29 -3.19 -3.02
N GLU A 691 -7.04 -3.73 -1.82
CA GLU A 691 -6.46 -5.06 -1.68
C GLU A 691 -6.87 -5.74 -0.36
N PRO A 692 -7.29 -7.01 -0.41
CA PRO A 692 -7.52 -7.81 0.79
C PRO A 692 -6.22 -8.16 1.49
N LYS A 693 -6.16 -7.95 2.80
CA LYS A 693 -5.11 -8.40 3.70
C LYS A 693 -5.63 -9.47 4.64
N LYS A 694 -4.77 -10.39 5.08
CA LYS A 694 -5.16 -11.24 6.21
C LYS A 694 -5.30 -10.36 7.45
N ALA A 695 -6.27 -10.67 8.30
CA ALA A 695 -6.42 -9.97 9.57
C ALA A 695 -5.12 -9.89 10.36
N GLU A 696 -4.36 -10.98 10.35
CA GLU A 696 -3.05 -11.14 10.98
C GLU A 696 -1.99 -10.24 10.35
N ASP A 697 -2.03 -10.00 9.03
CA ASP A 697 -1.13 -9.08 8.31
C ASP A 697 -1.19 -7.64 8.87
N GLY A 698 -2.29 -7.27 9.54
CA GLY A 698 -2.45 -6.01 10.27
C GLY A 698 -1.89 -5.97 11.69
N TYR A 699 -1.45 -7.10 12.24
CA TYR A 699 -0.72 -7.23 13.51
C TYR A 699 0.80 -7.32 13.28
N TYR A 700 1.25 -7.44 12.04
CA TYR A 700 2.67 -7.47 11.70
C TYR A 700 3.16 -6.08 11.30
N TYR A 701 3.81 -5.39 12.23
CA TYR A 701 4.93 -4.53 11.86
C TYR A 701 6.21 -5.38 11.94
N HIS A 702 6.49 -6.01 10.80
CA HIS A 702 7.80 -6.43 10.27
C HIS A 702 8.97 -6.71 11.25
N LEU A 703 8.94 -7.82 12.00
CA LEU A 703 10.17 -8.43 12.53
C LEU A 703 10.19 -9.98 12.56
N THR A 704 9.38 -10.67 11.74
CA THR A 704 9.49 -12.14 11.62
C THR A 704 9.82 -12.60 10.21
N ASN A 705 10.88 -13.42 10.14
CA ASN A 705 11.54 -14.02 8.97
C ASN A 705 12.67 -13.20 8.32
N ALA A 706 13.77 -13.90 8.02
CA ALA A 706 14.98 -13.41 7.33
C ALA A 706 14.73 -12.78 5.94
N ARG A 707 13.48 -12.74 5.45
CA ARG A 707 13.04 -11.90 4.31
C ARG A 707 13.03 -10.39 4.64
N ASN A 708 13.12 -9.99 5.90
CA ASN A 708 12.82 -8.61 6.31
C ASN A 708 13.96 -7.60 6.19
N LEU A 709 15.16 -8.01 5.76
CA LEU A 709 16.14 -7.04 5.31
C LEU A 709 15.68 -6.34 4.02
N MET A 710 14.91 -7.05 3.18
CA MET A 710 14.26 -6.46 2.02
C MET A 710 13.01 -5.66 2.38
N SER A 711 12.28 -5.96 3.46
CA SER A 711 11.09 -5.17 3.85
C SER A 711 11.43 -3.85 4.56
N ILE A 712 12.47 -3.84 5.41
CA ILE A 712 13.03 -2.62 6.02
C ILE A 712 13.55 -1.69 4.94
N VAL A 713 14.13 -2.28 3.88
CA VAL A 713 14.48 -1.53 2.71
C VAL A 713 13.21 -1.08 1.98
N GLU A 714 12.35 -2.00 1.51
CA GLU A 714 11.18 -1.76 0.64
C GLU A 714 10.08 -0.83 1.16
N LYS A 715 10.02 -0.59 2.47
CA LYS A 715 8.96 0.24 3.05
C LYS A 715 9.47 1.35 3.96
N GLY A 716 10.77 1.40 4.26
CA GLY A 716 11.28 2.25 5.32
C GLY A 716 10.70 1.87 6.69
N PHE A 717 11.18 2.53 7.74
CA PHE A 717 10.57 2.46 9.07
C PHE A 717 9.29 3.30 9.01
N ILE A 718 8.12 2.66 9.05
CA ILE A 718 6.83 3.36 9.18
C ILE A 718 6.33 3.06 10.60
N PRO A 719 6.57 3.96 11.57
CA PRO A 719 5.93 3.85 12.86
C PRO A 719 4.41 4.04 12.72
N GLN A 720 3.65 3.37 13.59
CA GLN A 720 2.20 3.48 13.65
C GLN A 720 1.77 4.96 13.73
N GLY A 721 0.81 5.38 12.89
CA GLY A 721 0.29 6.75 12.89
C GLY A 721 1.00 7.79 11.99
N SER A 722 1.97 7.44 11.15
CA SER A 722 2.55 8.41 10.21
C SER A 722 1.85 8.41 8.84
N GLN A 723 1.14 9.51 8.52
CA GLN A 723 0.89 9.98 7.15
C GLN A 723 2.21 10.55 6.58
N GLY A 724 3.24 9.70 6.42
CA GLY A 724 4.54 10.06 5.87
C GLY A 724 4.67 9.63 4.40
N PRO A 725 5.48 10.33 3.57
CA PRO A 725 5.61 10.01 2.16
C PRO A 725 6.23 8.62 1.95
N THR A 726 5.64 7.84 1.05
CA THR A 726 6.20 6.60 0.52
C THR A 726 7.58 6.88 -0.09
N LEU A 727 8.61 6.12 0.28
CA LEU A 727 9.93 6.19 -0.36
C LEU A 727 9.78 5.94 -1.87
N SER A 728 10.46 6.73 -2.70
CA SER A 728 10.49 6.49 -4.14
C SER A 728 11.14 5.13 -4.44
N ALA A 729 10.73 4.47 -5.54
CA ALA A 729 11.32 3.20 -5.95
C ALA A 729 12.86 3.28 -6.16
N GLY A 730 13.39 4.47 -6.46
CA GLY A 730 14.83 4.72 -6.60
C GLY A 730 15.57 4.75 -5.25
N ASP A 731 15.01 5.43 -4.24
CA ASP A 731 15.58 5.48 -2.89
C ASP A 731 15.56 4.10 -2.21
N LEU A 732 14.54 3.32 -2.58
CA LEU A 732 14.39 1.94 -2.18
C LEU A 732 15.55 1.05 -2.61
N GLU A 733 15.85 1.14 -3.89
CA GLU A 733 16.88 0.35 -4.54
C GLU A 733 18.28 0.75 -4.03
N ASN A 734 18.47 2.02 -3.67
CA ASN A 734 19.73 2.52 -3.12
C ASN A 734 19.99 2.03 -1.68
N ARG A 735 18.96 2.00 -0.82
CA ARG A 735 19.08 1.45 0.55
C ARG A 735 19.31 -0.07 0.54
N LYS A 736 18.71 -0.79 -0.43
CA LYS A 736 18.91 -2.24 -0.70
C LYS A 736 20.37 -2.55 -0.97
N LYS A 737 20.95 -1.79 -1.89
CA LYS A 737 22.36 -1.89 -2.28
C LYS A 737 23.29 -1.60 -1.10
N GLY A 738 22.93 -0.66 -0.21
CA GLY A 738 23.71 -0.29 0.97
C GLY A 738 23.90 -1.43 1.99
N VAL A 739 22.82 -2.09 2.39
CA VAL A 739 22.92 -3.14 3.43
C VAL A 739 23.52 -4.43 2.88
N ILE A 740 23.17 -4.80 1.64
CA ILE A 740 23.82 -5.90 0.94
C ILE A 740 25.34 -5.66 0.90
N ARG A 741 25.77 -4.45 0.50
CA ARG A 741 27.19 -4.09 0.48
C ARG A 741 27.86 -4.21 1.85
N TYR A 742 27.18 -3.86 2.94
CA TYR A 742 27.71 -4.02 4.30
C TYR A 742 27.95 -5.50 4.65
N ILE A 743 26.98 -6.38 4.37
CA ILE A 743 27.10 -7.83 4.63
C ILE A 743 28.24 -8.43 3.79
N TYR A 744 28.30 -8.11 2.49
CA TYR A 744 29.38 -8.56 1.61
C TYR A 744 30.76 -8.07 2.08
N THR A 745 30.85 -6.86 2.64
CA THR A 745 32.10 -6.31 3.20
C THR A 745 32.53 -7.07 4.46
N LYS A 746 31.60 -7.40 5.36
CA LYS A 746 31.92 -8.15 6.58
C LYS A 746 32.28 -9.60 6.29
N VAL A 747 31.57 -10.25 5.37
CA VAL A 747 31.91 -11.62 4.94
C VAL A 747 33.28 -11.66 4.26
N ALA A 748 33.58 -10.71 3.39
CA ALA A 748 34.91 -10.58 2.78
C ALA A 748 36.01 -10.41 3.85
N THR A 749 35.77 -9.56 4.85
CA THR A 749 36.70 -9.33 5.96
C THR A 749 36.99 -10.61 6.73
N GLU A 750 35.95 -11.41 7.01
CA GLU A 750 36.09 -12.67 7.75
C GLU A 750 36.75 -13.79 6.92
N LEU A 751 36.44 -13.89 5.62
CA LEU A 751 37.09 -14.85 4.73
C LEU A 751 38.59 -14.53 4.50
N ASN A 752 38.97 -13.26 4.65
CA ASN A 752 40.33 -12.75 4.47
C ASN A 752 41.16 -12.72 5.76
N ARG A 753 40.60 -13.19 6.88
CA ARG A 753 41.25 -13.19 8.19
C ARG A 753 42.44 -14.16 8.18
N GLY A 754 43.65 -13.65 8.39
CA GLY A 754 44.90 -14.44 8.33
C GLY A 754 45.50 -14.60 6.93
N GLU A 755 44.93 -13.95 5.90
CA GLU A 755 45.38 -14.07 4.51
C GLU A 755 46.34 -12.95 4.09
N ILE A 756 47.33 -13.31 3.28
CA ILE A 756 48.26 -12.38 2.62
C ILE A 756 47.49 -11.64 1.50
N SER A 757 47.86 -10.40 1.16
CA SER A 757 47.08 -9.52 0.27
C SER A 757 46.60 -10.18 -1.03
N LYS A 758 47.42 -11.07 -1.61
CA LYS A 758 47.16 -11.81 -2.86
C LYS A 758 45.97 -12.78 -2.84
N ASN A 759 45.57 -13.27 -1.66
CA ASN A 759 44.48 -14.23 -1.50
C ASN A 759 43.17 -13.59 -0.98
N LYS A 760 43.13 -12.26 -0.87
CA LYS A 760 41.96 -11.56 -0.35
C LYS A 760 40.83 -11.52 -1.38
N ILE A 761 39.66 -11.98 -0.95
CA ILE A 761 38.41 -11.90 -1.69
C ILE A 761 37.87 -10.46 -1.56
N SER A 762 37.57 -9.80 -2.69
CA SER A 762 36.93 -8.48 -2.69
C SER A 762 35.43 -8.61 -2.48
N SER A 763 34.84 -7.79 -1.60
CA SER A 763 33.40 -7.72 -1.34
C SER A 763 32.55 -7.43 -2.59
N ASN A 764 33.18 -6.91 -3.66
CA ASN A 764 32.49 -6.57 -4.91
C ASN A 764 32.49 -7.72 -5.94
N ASN A 765 33.27 -8.79 -5.71
CA ASN A 765 33.59 -9.78 -6.75
C ASN A 765 33.15 -11.22 -6.42
N PHE A 766 32.26 -11.42 -5.45
CA PHE A 766 31.64 -12.74 -5.22
C PHE A 766 30.15 -12.60 -4.93
N LYS A 767 29.40 -13.68 -5.11
CA LYS A 767 28.01 -13.81 -4.68
C LYS A 767 27.93 -14.89 -3.61
N MET A 768 27.15 -14.64 -2.57
CA MET A 768 26.84 -15.64 -1.55
C MET A 768 25.88 -16.69 -2.12
N PRO A 769 26.09 -18.00 -1.86
CA PRO A 769 25.15 -19.04 -2.26
C PRO A 769 23.78 -18.83 -1.60
N SER A 770 22.71 -19.30 -2.23
CA SER A 770 21.34 -19.20 -1.71
C SER A 770 21.22 -19.75 -0.29
N ASP A 771 21.93 -20.84 -0.01
CA ASP A 771 21.83 -21.59 1.24
C ASP A 771 22.43 -20.82 2.42
N PHE A 772 23.39 -19.92 2.15
CA PHE A 772 23.93 -18.99 3.16
C PHE A 772 22.82 -18.06 3.67
N TRP A 773 21.97 -17.56 2.78
CA TRP A 773 20.86 -16.67 3.15
C TRP A 773 19.74 -17.40 3.89
N SER A 774 19.57 -18.71 3.64
CA SER A 774 18.61 -19.56 4.35
C SER A 774 19.06 -19.88 5.78
N GLU A 775 20.37 -20.03 6.01
CA GLU A 775 20.96 -20.35 7.32
C GLU A 775 21.40 -19.11 8.13
N PHE A 776 21.48 -17.94 7.49
CA PHE A 776 21.79 -16.68 8.17
C PHE A 776 20.66 -16.31 9.16
N LYS A 777 20.83 -16.70 10.42
CA LYS A 777 19.96 -16.35 11.54
C LYS A 777 20.71 -15.45 12.53
N LEU A 778 20.11 -14.31 12.87
CA LEU A 778 20.56 -13.47 13.97
C LEU A 778 20.30 -14.23 15.28
N GLU A 779 21.34 -14.54 16.05
CA GLU A 779 21.14 -15.21 17.34
C GLU A 779 20.74 -14.22 18.43
N GLY A 780 19.91 -14.75 19.33
CA GLY A 780 19.46 -14.08 20.54
C GLY A 780 18.05 -13.55 20.36
N SER A 781 17.12 -14.08 21.14
CA SER A 781 15.80 -13.51 21.42
C SER A 781 15.87 -12.13 22.12
N SER A 782 17.01 -11.43 22.06
CA SER A 782 17.32 -10.24 22.86
C SER A 782 18.30 -9.25 22.20
N ILE A 783 18.42 -9.20 20.87
CA ILE A 783 19.14 -8.08 20.21
C ILE A 783 18.47 -6.74 20.54
N THR A 784 17.17 -6.74 20.79
CA THR A 784 16.35 -5.56 21.09
C THR A 784 16.47 -5.04 22.53
N ASN A 785 17.11 -5.79 23.44
CA ASN A 785 17.30 -5.38 24.83
C ASN A 785 18.75 -4.97 25.16
N ASP A 786 19.63 -4.91 24.17
CA ASP A 786 21.05 -4.64 24.36
C ASP A 786 21.38 -3.19 23.98
N ASN A 787 21.55 -2.32 24.97
CA ASN A 787 21.83 -0.88 24.80
C ASN A 787 23.29 -0.59 24.33
N ASP A 788 24.07 -1.63 24.07
CA ASP A 788 25.47 -1.55 23.67
C ASP A 788 25.64 -1.84 22.17
N ILE A 789 25.95 -0.80 21.40
CA ILE A 789 26.25 -0.87 19.95
C ILE A 789 27.41 -1.85 19.67
N GLU A 790 28.34 -2.00 20.59
CA GLU A 790 29.47 -2.91 20.44
C GLU A 790 29.01 -4.37 20.61
N SER A 791 28.08 -4.64 21.52
CA SER A 791 27.42 -5.94 21.68
C SER A 791 26.56 -6.33 20.48
N VAL A 792 25.79 -5.39 19.91
CA VAL A 792 24.97 -5.65 18.71
C VAL A 792 25.86 -5.95 17.50
N ASN A 793 26.93 -5.17 17.31
CA ASN A 793 27.90 -5.42 16.26
C ASN A 793 28.60 -6.79 16.44
N LYS A 794 28.87 -7.18 17.68
CA LYS A 794 29.43 -8.49 18.01
C LYS A 794 28.46 -9.62 17.67
N LYS A 795 27.19 -9.55 18.09
CA LYS A 795 26.16 -10.56 17.78
C LYS A 795 25.92 -10.72 16.27
N LEU A 796 25.90 -9.60 15.55
CA LEU A 796 25.80 -9.59 14.09
C LEU A 796 27.02 -10.27 13.44
N ASN A 797 28.23 -9.95 13.90
CA ASN A 797 29.44 -10.60 13.41
C ASN A 797 29.46 -12.10 13.74
N ASP A 798 29.01 -12.52 14.91
CA ASP A 798 28.95 -13.92 15.33
C ASP A 798 27.95 -14.73 14.46
N SER A 799 26.81 -14.14 14.10
CA SER A 799 25.85 -14.74 13.16
C SER A 799 26.38 -14.83 11.74
N ILE A 800 27.15 -13.83 11.28
CA ILE A 800 27.86 -13.90 9.99
C ILE A 800 28.89 -15.03 10.00
N VAL A 801 29.69 -15.14 11.06
CA VAL A 801 30.73 -16.18 11.20
C VAL A 801 30.12 -17.59 11.24
N ARG A 802 28.98 -17.77 11.91
CA ARG A 802 28.23 -19.03 11.92
C ARG A 802 27.62 -19.38 10.57
N GLY A 803 26.95 -18.43 9.92
CA GLY A 803 26.39 -18.66 8.57
C GLY A 803 27.46 -19.06 7.56
N ILE A 804 28.65 -18.44 7.66
CA ILE A 804 29.82 -18.86 6.89
C ILE A 804 30.22 -20.30 7.27
N SER A 805 30.35 -20.60 8.56
CA SER A 805 30.85 -21.91 9.02
C SER A 805 29.87 -23.07 8.80
N ALA A 806 28.56 -22.79 8.74
CA ALA A 806 27.51 -23.79 8.52
C ALA A 806 27.33 -24.17 7.05
N VAL A 807 27.63 -23.25 6.13
CA VAL A 807 27.30 -23.42 4.70
C VAL A 807 28.53 -23.42 3.79
N LEU A 808 29.64 -22.81 4.21
CA LEU A 808 30.83 -22.64 3.38
C LEU A 808 32.00 -23.47 3.92
N ASP A 809 32.43 -24.47 3.14
CA ASP A 809 33.82 -24.91 3.21
C ASP A 809 34.70 -23.76 2.70
N LYS A 810 35.39 -23.08 3.63
CA LYS A 810 36.23 -21.92 3.31
C LYS A 810 37.30 -22.26 2.24
N GLY A 811 37.80 -23.48 2.21
CA GLY A 811 38.79 -23.95 1.22
C GLY A 811 38.16 -24.18 -0.16
N GLU A 812 37.01 -24.85 -0.21
CA GLU A 812 36.30 -25.12 -1.47
C GLU A 812 35.72 -23.85 -2.11
N PHE A 813 35.16 -22.94 -1.30
CA PHE A 813 34.63 -21.67 -1.77
C PHE A 813 35.73 -20.76 -2.32
N LYS A 814 36.88 -20.69 -1.64
CA LYS A 814 38.06 -19.96 -2.13
C LYS A 814 38.60 -20.56 -3.42
N LYS A 815 38.67 -21.89 -3.51
CA LYS A 815 39.08 -22.61 -4.72
C LYS A 815 38.17 -22.28 -5.90
N LYS A 816 36.85 -22.40 -5.74
CA LYS A 816 35.84 -22.03 -6.76
C LYS A 816 35.87 -20.55 -7.13
N HIS A 817 36.09 -19.65 -6.16
CA HIS A 817 36.23 -18.22 -6.41
C HIS A 817 37.49 -17.90 -7.21
N ASN A 818 38.63 -18.53 -6.88
CA ASN A 818 39.89 -18.34 -7.59
C ASN A 818 39.87 -19.01 -8.97
N GLU A 819 39.22 -20.17 -9.12
CA GLU A 819 38.96 -20.82 -10.41
C GLU A 819 38.07 -19.94 -11.27
N LYS A 820 36.98 -19.37 -10.72
CA LYS A 820 36.11 -18.43 -11.43
C LYS A 820 36.79 -17.10 -11.74
N LYS A 821 37.63 -16.57 -10.84
CA LYS A 821 38.47 -15.39 -11.09
C LYS A 821 39.45 -15.68 -12.23
N SER A 822 40.05 -16.86 -12.25
CA SER A 822 40.92 -17.34 -13.34
C SER A 822 40.13 -17.53 -14.65
N GLU A 823 38.93 -18.09 -14.61
CA GLU A 823 38.05 -18.26 -15.77
C GLU A 823 37.53 -16.92 -16.29
N ASP A 824 37.10 -15.99 -15.44
CA ASP A 824 36.62 -14.65 -15.83
C ASP A 824 37.79 -13.80 -16.35
N ILE A 825 39.01 -13.95 -15.82
CA ILE A 825 40.25 -13.39 -16.40
C ILE A 825 40.53 -14.03 -17.77
N THR A 826 40.34 -15.33 -17.92
CA THR A 826 40.56 -16.05 -19.19
C THR A 826 39.49 -15.69 -20.24
N ARG A 827 38.23 -15.48 -19.83
CA ARG A 827 37.08 -15.12 -20.67
C ARG A 827 37.09 -13.63 -21.04
N SER A 828 37.64 -12.76 -20.18
CA SER A 828 37.88 -11.35 -20.48
C SER A 828 39.14 -11.10 -21.32
N ARG A 829 40.09 -12.04 -21.36
CA ARG A 829 41.29 -12.03 -22.22
C ARG A 829 41.04 -12.49 -23.67
N MET A 830 39.87 -13.05 -24.01
CA MET A 830 39.53 -13.54 -25.36
C MET A 830 38.69 -12.59 -26.22
N ARG A 831 38.43 -11.36 -25.78
CA ARG A 831 37.80 -10.33 -26.62
C ARG A 831 38.84 -9.30 -27.06
N VAL A 832 39.64 -9.68 -28.05
CA VAL A 832 40.45 -8.75 -28.85
C VAL A 832 39.48 -7.96 -29.73
N MET A 833 39.59 -6.63 -29.76
CA MET A 833 38.79 -5.79 -30.66
C MET A 833 39.29 -6.00 -32.09
N ASP A 834 38.39 -6.30 -33.01
CA ASP A 834 38.73 -6.40 -34.43
C ASP A 834 38.77 -5.01 -35.09
N ASP A 835 39.35 -4.94 -36.30
CA ASP A 835 39.48 -3.70 -37.07
C ASP A 835 38.11 -3.06 -37.39
N ASP A 836 37.03 -3.82 -37.36
CA ASP A 836 35.67 -3.37 -37.64
C ASP A 836 35.04 -2.65 -36.43
N GLU A 837 35.34 -3.13 -35.22
CA GLU A 837 35.04 -2.46 -33.96
C GLU A 837 35.85 -1.17 -33.78
N ILE A 838 37.10 -1.15 -34.24
CA ILE A 838 37.93 0.07 -34.28
C ILE A 838 37.34 1.10 -35.26
N ASN A 839 36.92 0.66 -36.45
CA ASN A 839 36.32 1.54 -37.45
C ASN A 839 34.93 2.09 -37.04
N LYS A 840 34.16 1.35 -36.23
CA LYS A 840 32.90 1.83 -35.62
C LYS A 840 33.12 2.96 -34.62
N ILE A 841 34.23 2.95 -33.89
CA ILE A 841 34.60 4.03 -32.97
C ILE A 841 35.05 5.27 -33.76
N ILE A 842 35.80 5.07 -34.84
CA ILE A 842 36.24 6.14 -35.74
C ILE A 842 35.05 6.84 -36.42
N THR A 843 34.01 6.09 -36.82
CA THR A 843 32.82 6.64 -37.49
C THR A 843 31.86 7.38 -36.54
N GLN A 844 31.93 7.15 -35.23
CA GLN A 844 31.15 7.87 -34.22
C GLN A 844 31.78 9.20 -33.79
N LYS A 845 32.97 9.52 -34.29
CA LYS A 845 33.74 10.74 -34.00
C LYS A 845 32.92 12.05 -34.12
N PRO A 846 32.08 12.28 -35.16
CA PRO A 846 31.33 13.53 -35.27
C PRO A 846 30.28 13.73 -34.17
N LEU A 847 29.65 12.64 -33.71
CA LEU A 847 28.66 12.65 -32.63
C LEU A 847 29.32 12.96 -31.27
N LEU A 848 30.53 12.41 -31.07
CA LEU A 848 31.33 12.64 -29.87
C LEU A 848 31.92 14.07 -29.85
N GLU A 849 32.24 14.65 -31.01
CA GLU A 849 32.66 16.05 -31.15
C GLU A 849 31.52 17.03 -30.88
N GLN A 850 30.29 16.70 -31.31
CA GLN A 850 29.09 17.52 -31.04
C GLN A 850 28.70 17.51 -29.55
N GLN A 851 28.86 16.37 -28.87
CA GLN A 851 28.71 16.26 -27.41
C GLN A 851 29.82 17.01 -26.65
N ARG A 852 31.02 17.11 -27.22
CA ARG A 852 32.17 17.85 -26.65
C ARG A 852 31.97 19.37 -26.69
N GLU A 853 31.41 19.90 -27.78
CA GLU A 853 31.11 21.33 -27.92
C GLU A 853 29.99 21.80 -26.97
N ALA A 854 29.00 20.95 -26.73
CA ALA A 854 27.94 21.23 -25.76
C ALA A 854 28.41 21.25 -24.29
N ALA A 855 29.54 20.60 -23.97
CA ALA A 855 30.05 20.42 -22.61
C ALA A 855 31.35 21.20 -22.28
N ASN A 856 31.95 21.88 -23.25
CA ASN A 856 33.17 22.70 -23.12
C ASN A 856 34.35 22.00 -22.41
N THR A 857 34.68 20.78 -22.82
CA THR A 857 35.79 19.96 -22.25
C THR A 857 36.84 19.61 -23.32
N LYS A 858 38.13 19.71 -22.98
CA LYS A 858 39.28 19.21 -23.79
C LYS A 858 39.90 17.97 -23.11
N GLY A 859 40.00 16.84 -23.82
CA GLY A 859 40.61 15.57 -23.35
C GLY A 859 42.11 15.51 -23.64
N TYR A 860 42.86 14.39 -23.42
CA TYR A 860 42.50 13.00 -23.82
C TYR A 860 43.22 11.74 -23.12
N ILE A 861 43.06 10.51 -23.66
CA ILE A 861 43.04 9.05 -23.22
C ILE A 861 44.37 8.26 -22.95
N TYR A 862 44.32 7.23 -22.06
CA TYR A 862 45.33 6.16 -21.80
C TYR A 862 44.83 4.70 -21.98
N LEU A 863 45.79 3.77 -22.15
CA LEU A 863 45.68 2.32 -22.43
C LEU A 863 44.87 1.52 -21.38
N ALA A 864 43.91 0.71 -21.85
CA ALA A 864 43.25 -0.31 -21.04
C ALA A 864 43.04 -1.59 -21.86
N ALA A 865 43.31 -2.74 -21.24
CA ALA A 865 43.15 -4.06 -21.87
C ALA A 865 41.69 -4.43 -22.21
N THR A 866 40.69 -3.65 -21.78
CA THR A 866 39.26 -3.86 -22.08
C THR A 866 38.47 -2.54 -22.08
N ARG A 867 37.42 -2.46 -22.92
CA ARG A 867 36.48 -1.32 -23.04
C ARG A 867 35.86 -0.85 -21.72
N ASN A 868 35.46 -1.80 -20.87
CA ASN A 868 34.80 -1.53 -19.58
C ASN A 868 35.76 -0.89 -18.55
N THR A 869 37.06 -1.14 -18.71
CA THR A 869 38.11 -0.52 -17.88
C THR A 869 38.39 0.91 -18.34
N LEU A 870 38.35 1.14 -19.65
CA LEU A 870 38.42 2.47 -20.26
C LEU A 870 37.24 3.36 -19.82
N GLU A 871 36.02 2.81 -19.81
CA GLU A 871 34.79 3.50 -19.37
C GLU A 871 34.81 3.84 -17.87
N LYS A 872 35.43 3.00 -17.02
CA LYS A 872 35.60 3.28 -15.58
C LYS A 872 36.64 4.37 -15.31
N TYR A 873 37.75 4.40 -16.05
CA TYR A 873 38.74 5.47 -15.90
C TYR A 873 38.21 6.84 -16.36
N ALA A 874 37.33 6.86 -17.37
CA ALA A 874 36.65 8.07 -17.83
C ALA A 874 35.71 8.70 -16.77
N ILE A 875 35.15 7.90 -15.86
CA ILE A 875 34.19 8.38 -14.85
C ILE A 875 34.89 9.04 -13.64
N ASN A 876 36.15 8.69 -13.35
CA ASN A 876 36.82 9.11 -12.11
C ASN A 876 37.70 10.38 -12.23
N TYR A 877 37.94 10.95 -13.41
CA TYR A 877 38.98 11.97 -13.61
C TYR A 877 38.44 13.37 -13.96
N LYS A 878 37.57 13.92 -13.11
CA LYS A 878 36.87 15.20 -13.35
C LYS A 878 37.66 16.48 -12.96
N SER A 879 38.99 16.46 -12.88
CA SER A 879 39.74 17.65 -12.42
C SER A 879 41.19 17.77 -12.93
N SER A 880 41.41 18.19 -14.19
CA SER A 880 42.54 19.05 -14.62
C SER A 880 42.54 19.26 -16.14
N ASN A 881 42.81 20.50 -16.59
CA ASN A 881 42.95 20.93 -18.00
C ASN A 881 44.34 20.57 -18.57
N ASP A 882 44.48 19.69 -19.59
CA ASP A 882 45.59 19.66 -20.59
C ASP A 882 45.39 18.57 -21.71
N ASP A 883 46.10 18.70 -22.86
CA ASP A 883 45.99 17.94 -24.16
C ASP A 883 46.60 16.47 -24.17
N MET A 884 46.35 15.60 -25.18
CA MET A 884 46.82 14.16 -25.34
C MET A 884 47.51 13.79 -26.68
N ILE A 885 48.20 12.63 -26.64
CA ILE A 885 48.75 11.79 -27.74
C ILE A 885 48.29 10.28 -27.63
N LEU A 886 48.15 9.53 -28.74
CA LEU A 886 47.69 8.11 -28.83
C LEU A 886 48.83 7.11 -29.09
N LEU A 887 48.88 5.96 -28.40
CA LEU A 887 49.90 4.90 -28.60
C LEU A 887 49.23 3.52 -28.79
N ALA A 888 49.55 2.82 -29.89
CA ALA A 888 49.01 1.50 -30.23
C ALA A 888 50.14 0.47 -30.39
N ILE A 889 49.92 -0.76 -29.89
CA ILE A 889 50.84 -1.90 -29.99
C ILE A 889 50.13 -3.02 -30.76
N PRO A 890 50.67 -3.48 -31.90
CA PRO A 890 50.04 -4.52 -32.72
C PRO A 890 50.10 -5.92 -32.08
N ASP A 891 49.09 -6.73 -32.42
CA ASP A 891 48.79 -8.06 -31.84
C ASP A 891 49.94 -9.07 -31.94
N SER A 892 50.83 -8.90 -32.92
CA SER A 892 52.01 -9.75 -33.14
C SER A 892 53.00 -9.74 -31.96
N ILE A 893 53.02 -8.69 -31.14
CA ILE A 893 53.97 -8.52 -30.02
C ILE A 893 53.54 -9.30 -28.78
N PHE A 894 52.24 -9.56 -28.61
CA PHE A 894 51.71 -10.31 -27.45
C PHE A 894 51.84 -11.82 -27.59
N SER A 895 52.15 -12.31 -28.79
CA SER A 895 52.23 -13.76 -29.09
C SER A 895 53.51 -14.43 -28.58
N ALA A 896 54.51 -13.67 -28.13
CA ALA A 896 55.80 -14.20 -27.67
C ALA A 896 56.23 -13.63 -26.31
N LYS A 897 56.09 -14.44 -25.26
CA LYS A 897 56.65 -14.35 -23.89
C LYS A 897 55.81 -13.69 -22.80
N ILE A 898 56.14 -14.14 -21.59
CA ILE A 898 55.36 -14.17 -20.35
C ILE A 898 55.36 -12.80 -19.67
N LEU A 899 54.17 -12.32 -19.31
CA LEU A 899 53.96 -11.22 -18.37
C LEU A 899 54.09 -11.81 -16.96
N GLU A 900 55.07 -11.37 -16.18
CA GLU A 900 55.18 -11.73 -14.76
C GLU A 900 54.63 -10.59 -13.88
N GLU A 901 53.90 -10.96 -12.81
CA GLU A 901 53.41 -10.02 -11.79
C GLU A 901 54.60 -9.45 -10.99
N ASP A 902 54.63 -8.14 -10.78
CA ASP A 902 55.49 -7.54 -9.77
C ASP A 902 54.73 -7.49 -8.43
N GLU A 903 55.07 -8.39 -7.51
CA GLU A 903 54.36 -8.58 -6.23
C GLU A 903 54.55 -7.40 -5.23
N GLN A 904 55.24 -6.31 -5.60
CA GLN A 904 55.53 -5.18 -4.69
C GLN A 904 54.74 -3.87 -4.91
N GLU A 905 53.85 -3.74 -5.91
CA GLU A 905 53.05 -2.51 -6.10
C GLU A 905 51.53 -2.67 -5.88
N PRO A 906 50.84 -1.62 -5.37
CA PRO A 906 49.48 -1.76 -4.79
C PRO A 906 48.35 -1.85 -5.82
N ASP A 907 48.60 -1.49 -7.08
CA ASP A 907 47.56 -1.25 -8.09
C ASP A 907 47.73 -2.10 -9.38
N CYS A 908 48.44 -3.23 -9.30
CA CYS A 908 48.63 -4.18 -10.41
C CYS A 908 49.28 -3.57 -11.67
N ALA A 909 50.42 -2.90 -11.52
CA ALA A 909 51.26 -2.55 -12.67
C ALA A 909 51.81 -3.82 -13.34
N VAL A 910 51.85 -3.84 -14.68
CA VAL A 910 52.38 -4.96 -15.45
C VAL A 910 53.83 -4.68 -15.82
N ARG A 911 54.75 -5.53 -15.37
CA ARG A 911 56.16 -5.48 -15.79
C ARG A 911 56.32 -6.25 -17.09
N TYR A 912 56.79 -5.58 -18.15
CA TYR A 912 57.15 -6.24 -19.40
C TYR A 912 58.65 -6.57 -19.37
N SER A 913 59.01 -7.82 -19.10
CA SER A 913 60.40 -8.30 -19.18
C SER A 913 60.68 -8.82 -20.59
N GLY A 914 60.94 -7.89 -21.50
CA GLY A 914 61.31 -8.16 -22.88
C GLY A 914 61.71 -6.86 -23.58
N GLY A 915 62.72 -6.91 -24.45
CA GLY A 915 63.08 -5.74 -25.25
C GLY A 915 61.98 -5.45 -26.27
N VAL A 916 61.29 -4.31 -26.15
CA VAL A 916 60.44 -3.76 -27.21
C VAL A 916 61.32 -2.92 -28.11
N LEU A 917 61.42 -3.27 -29.40
CA LEU A 917 62.11 -2.42 -30.37
C LEU A 917 61.23 -1.19 -30.64
N SER A 918 61.80 0.02 -30.59
CA SER A 918 61.03 1.26 -30.79
C SER A 918 60.23 1.26 -32.10
N ALA A 919 60.78 0.59 -33.12
CA ALA A 919 60.19 0.43 -34.45
C ALA A 919 58.80 -0.25 -34.46
N ASP A 920 58.39 -0.88 -33.37
CA ASP A 920 57.12 -1.59 -33.22
C ASP A 920 56.03 -0.78 -32.50
N LEU A 921 56.38 0.40 -31.98
CA LEU A 921 55.43 1.35 -31.40
C LEU A 921 54.93 2.31 -32.50
N ARG A 922 53.60 2.55 -32.53
CA ARG A 922 52.93 3.43 -33.50
C ARG A 922 52.11 4.49 -32.76
N PHE A 923 52.12 5.71 -33.28
CA PHE A 923 51.36 6.86 -32.76
C PHE A 923 50.37 7.40 -33.77
N VAL A 924 49.26 7.97 -33.31
CA VAL A 924 48.33 8.72 -34.16
C VAL A 924 48.46 10.21 -33.86
N ASN A 925 48.83 11.01 -34.86
CA ASN A 925 49.02 12.46 -34.71
C ASN A 925 47.70 13.25 -34.76
N ARG A 926 47.77 14.58 -34.58
CA ARG A 926 46.60 15.49 -34.54
C ARG A 926 45.80 15.50 -35.84
N GLU A 927 46.39 15.09 -36.96
CA GLU A 927 45.75 14.95 -38.28
C GLU A 927 45.17 13.54 -38.52
N GLY A 928 45.33 12.60 -37.59
CA GLY A 928 44.80 11.23 -37.69
C GLY A 928 45.70 10.24 -38.45
N GLN A 929 46.98 10.56 -38.64
CA GLN A 929 47.94 9.70 -39.35
C GLN A 929 48.75 8.85 -38.37
N VAL A 930 49.00 7.59 -38.74
CA VAL A 930 49.78 6.62 -37.95
C VAL A 930 51.29 6.78 -38.26
N VAL A 931 52.13 7.06 -37.27
CA VAL A 931 53.57 7.34 -37.42
C VAL A 931 54.43 6.42 -36.52
N PRO A 932 55.58 5.89 -36.98
CA PRO A 932 56.49 5.05 -36.17
C PRO A 932 57.19 5.82 -35.04
N PHE A 933 57.52 5.14 -33.93
CA PHE A 933 58.34 5.68 -32.84
C PHE A 933 59.84 5.41 -33.08
N GLU A 934 60.63 6.44 -33.34
CA GLU A 934 62.09 6.31 -33.44
C GLU A 934 62.75 6.73 -32.11
N TYR A 935 63.14 5.76 -31.30
CA TYR A 935 63.97 5.99 -30.11
C TYR A 935 64.96 4.84 -29.93
N SER A 936 66.25 5.11 -30.14
CA SER A 936 67.31 4.10 -30.00
C SER A 936 67.90 4.12 -28.59
N ALA A 937 67.44 3.23 -27.73
CA ALA A 937 68.16 2.84 -26.52
C ALA A 937 68.31 1.32 -26.50
N SER A 938 69.53 0.84 -26.27
CA SER A 938 69.83 -0.59 -26.15
C SER A 938 69.73 -1.01 -24.68
N GLY A 939 68.57 -1.55 -24.29
CA GLY A 939 68.31 -2.07 -22.94
C GLY A 939 66.82 -2.30 -22.67
N GLU A 940 66.49 -3.02 -21.59
CA GLU A 940 65.10 -3.20 -21.11
C GLU A 940 64.43 -1.84 -20.87
N ILE A 941 63.18 -1.71 -21.33
CA ILE A 941 62.37 -0.50 -21.16
C ILE A 941 61.38 -0.75 -20.02
N ILE A 942 61.53 -0.02 -18.91
CA ILE A 942 60.60 -0.02 -17.79
C ILE A 942 59.67 1.19 -17.95
N LEU A 943 58.37 0.95 -18.13
CA LEU A 943 57.35 2.00 -18.21
C LEU A 943 56.56 2.06 -16.91
N ASP A 944 57.19 2.60 -15.86
CA ASP A 944 56.46 2.93 -14.63
C ASP A 944 55.65 4.23 -14.80
N TYR A 945 54.59 4.37 -14.00
CA TYR A 945 53.69 5.54 -14.07
C TYR A 945 54.46 6.88 -13.93
N PRO A 946 55.44 7.03 -13.02
CA PRO A 946 56.26 8.23 -12.95
C PRO A 946 57.06 8.52 -14.23
N SER A 947 57.66 7.52 -14.89
CA SER A 947 58.47 7.67 -16.09
C SER A 947 57.62 8.03 -17.31
N VAL A 948 56.41 7.46 -17.41
CA VAL A 948 55.40 7.82 -18.42
C VAL A 948 54.93 9.27 -18.21
N ILE A 949 54.66 9.68 -16.98
CA ILE A 949 54.27 11.07 -16.66
C ILE A 949 55.43 12.05 -16.91
N ASN A 950 56.67 11.70 -16.58
CA ASN A 950 57.85 12.55 -16.80
C ASN A 950 58.22 12.66 -18.29
N PHE A 951 57.92 11.62 -19.08
CA PHE A 951 58.07 11.59 -20.54
C PHE A 951 56.99 12.40 -21.25
N ILE A 952 55.73 12.34 -20.80
CA ILE A 952 54.62 13.13 -21.35
C ILE A 952 54.75 14.63 -21.03
N ARG A 953 55.51 14.96 -19.98
CA ARG A 953 55.88 16.34 -19.63
C ARG A 953 57.05 16.91 -20.45
N LYS A 954 57.86 16.07 -21.10
CA LYS A 954 58.98 16.48 -21.98
C LYS A 954 58.52 16.51 -23.42
#